data_AF-A0A948RAK0-F1
#
_entry.id   AF-A0A948RAK0-F1
#
_cell.length_a   1.000
_cell.length_b   1.000
_cell.length_c   1.000
_cell.angle_alpha   90.00
_cell.angle_beta   90.00
_cell.angle_gamma   90.00
#
_symmetry.space_group_name_H-M   'P 1'
#
loop_
_entity.id
_entity.type
_entity.pdbx_description
1 polymer ?
#
loop_
_entity_poly.entity_id
_entity_poly.type
_entity_poly.pdbx_seq_one_letter_code
_entity_poly.pdbx_strand_id
1 'polypeptide(L)'
;MGYPSSQGLYDPANEHDACGVGMVAHIKGKKSQAIIAQALEILEKLDHRGAVGADPLLGDGAGLLIQIPDPLIRKWADAQGHDLPAPGDYGIAMCFLPQDDAARSFVKARMETFTAKEGQRFIGWRLVPTTMDGLGAAVIASMPVIEMAVIARGENCVGQDAFERKLLTIRKQVQNPLAQLAEKHGLPGLTDTYLPSCSTRTVVYKGLLLATQVGSFYDDLRNPDCVSALGLVHQRFSTNTFPSWRLAHPYRFIAHNGEINTVRGNVNWMNARRRTMESDLLGPDLDKMWPIIPHGQSDTACLDNALELLIAGGYSLAHAMMMLIPEAWSGNALMTPARRAFYEYHAALMEPWDGPAAVCFTDGRQIGATLDRNGLRPARFCVTKDDIVCLASESGVLPFAEEDIVRKWRLQPGKMLLIDLEQGRIIEDDELKSDLANAQSYAKWLAQAQYKLEDITDIVPELAAIPPEETTLMERQQAFGYTQEDISRFLEPMAVDGDDPIGSMGTDTPIAVLSNRARLLYDYFKQNFAQVTNPPIDPIREELVTSLTSMIGPRPNLLGRDAGTHKRLEVDQPILTNEDLAKIRSVEEALDGAFRCATIDITWDAASGTDGLELAIKEMCWAATEAVLQDHNILVLSDRAQSEARVPMPALLATAAVHHHLVRQGLRMQTGLVVETGEAREVHHFCVLAGYG
;
A
#
# COMPACT_ATOMS: atom_id res chain seq x y z
N MET A 1 8.06 16.89 -15.26
CA MET A 1 9.11 17.06 -14.21
C MET A 1 8.76 16.24 -12.97
N GLY A 2 9.69 15.37 -12.55
CA GLY A 2 9.61 14.57 -11.32
C GLY A 2 10.34 15.25 -10.15
N TYR A 3 10.38 14.57 -9.00
CA TYR A 3 11.10 15.04 -7.82
C TYR A 3 12.58 15.34 -8.14
N PRO A 4 13.19 16.38 -7.53
CA PRO A 4 14.64 16.53 -7.52
C PRO A 4 15.29 15.25 -7.01
N SER A 5 16.49 14.93 -7.51
CA SER A 5 17.31 13.90 -6.85
C SER A 5 17.60 14.32 -5.41
N SER A 6 17.75 13.35 -4.50
CA SER A 6 18.14 13.63 -3.12
C SER A 6 19.39 14.53 -3.10
N GLN A 7 19.31 15.63 -2.36
CA GLN A 7 20.37 16.63 -2.26
C GLN A 7 20.35 17.27 -0.87
N GLY A 8 21.49 17.28 -0.18
CA GLY A 8 21.57 17.77 1.19
C GLY A 8 20.63 16.99 2.12
N LEU A 9 19.73 17.69 2.81
CA LEU A 9 18.70 17.10 3.69
C LEU A 9 17.38 16.78 2.97
N TYR A 10 17.25 17.09 1.68
CA TYR A 10 16.06 16.77 0.90
C TYR A 10 16.09 15.30 0.46
N ASP A 11 15.06 14.56 0.84
CA ASP A 11 14.78 13.20 0.38
C ASP A 11 13.34 13.14 -0.16
N PRO A 12 13.14 12.85 -1.47
CA PRO A 12 11.81 12.63 -2.06
C PRO A 12 10.95 11.57 -1.37
N ALA A 13 11.54 10.71 -0.53
CA ALA A 13 10.81 9.73 0.25
C ALA A 13 9.97 10.33 1.39
N ASN A 14 10.25 11.57 1.81
CA ASN A 14 9.55 12.27 2.90
C ASN A 14 8.42 13.20 2.40
N GLU A 15 7.87 12.90 1.22
CA GLU A 15 6.85 13.71 0.57
C GLU A 15 5.43 13.27 0.98
N HIS A 16 4.60 14.21 1.43
CA HIS A 16 3.28 13.94 2.02
C HIS A 16 2.21 14.95 1.56
N ASP A 17 0.94 14.53 1.54
CA ASP A 17 -0.20 15.34 1.10
C ASP A 17 -1.42 15.20 2.04
N ALA A 18 -2.25 16.24 2.20
CA ALA A 18 -3.49 16.21 2.98
C ALA A 18 -4.50 17.19 2.39
N CYS A 19 -5.80 16.87 2.29
CA CYS A 19 -6.63 17.39 1.18
C CYS A 19 -8.15 17.57 1.46
N GLY A 20 -8.91 17.95 0.43
CA GLY A 20 -10.38 17.84 0.39
C GLY A 20 -10.82 16.72 -0.56
N VAL A 21 -11.76 15.86 -0.12
CA VAL A 21 -12.32 14.76 -0.95
C VAL A 21 -13.84 14.82 -0.94
N GLY A 22 -14.45 14.48 -2.08
CA GLY A 22 -15.90 14.35 -2.17
C GLY A 22 -16.36 13.49 -3.33
N MET A 23 -17.58 12.97 -3.22
CA MET A 23 -18.24 12.20 -4.25
C MET A 23 -19.73 12.51 -4.30
N VAL A 24 -20.30 12.41 -5.50
CA VAL A 24 -21.74 12.49 -5.74
C VAL A 24 -22.15 11.38 -6.70
N ALA A 25 -23.27 10.72 -6.42
CA ALA A 25 -23.77 9.65 -7.28
C ALA A 25 -25.29 9.57 -7.26
N HIS A 26 -25.87 9.19 -8.39
CA HIS A 26 -27.27 8.82 -8.49
C HIS A 26 -27.42 7.33 -8.23
N ILE A 27 -28.06 6.93 -7.12
CA ILE A 27 -28.12 5.55 -6.61
C ILE A 27 -28.58 4.55 -7.69
N LYS A 28 -29.60 4.91 -8.49
CA LYS A 28 -30.13 4.07 -9.58
C LYS A 28 -29.33 4.10 -10.89
N GLY A 29 -28.10 4.62 -10.89
CA GLY A 29 -27.23 4.64 -12.06
C GLY A 29 -27.67 5.57 -13.20
N LYS A 30 -28.57 6.53 -12.96
CA LYS A 30 -29.02 7.46 -14.01
C LYS A 30 -27.91 8.47 -14.34
N LYS A 31 -27.40 8.41 -15.56
CA LYS A 31 -26.35 9.32 -16.04
C LYS A 31 -26.93 10.69 -16.41
N SER A 32 -26.28 11.76 -15.97
CA SER A 32 -26.63 13.12 -16.40
C SER A 32 -25.42 14.05 -16.33
N GLN A 33 -25.48 15.18 -17.02
CA GLN A 33 -24.49 16.24 -16.88
C GLN A 33 -24.60 16.94 -15.51
N ALA A 34 -25.79 16.94 -14.90
CA ALA A 34 -26.02 17.53 -13.58
C ALA A 34 -25.14 16.90 -12.48
N ILE A 35 -24.89 15.59 -12.54
CA ILE A 35 -23.94 14.91 -11.63
C ILE A 35 -22.52 15.47 -11.77
N ILE A 36 -22.09 15.77 -13.00
CA ILE A 36 -20.78 16.36 -13.28
C ILE A 36 -20.72 17.78 -12.72
N ALA A 37 -21.76 18.59 -12.98
CA ALA A 37 -21.85 19.94 -12.44
C ALA A 37 -21.83 19.97 -10.91
N GLN A 38 -22.58 19.08 -10.25
CA GLN A 38 -22.57 18.91 -8.80
C GLN A 38 -21.19 18.47 -8.28
N ALA A 39 -20.52 17.56 -8.96
CA ALA A 39 -19.18 17.12 -8.57
C ALA A 39 -18.17 18.30 -8.63
N LEU A 40 -18.23 19.10 -9.69
CA LEU A 40 -17.41 20.31 -9.81
C LEU A 40 -17.77 21.36 -8.74
N GLU A 41 -19.04 21.54 -8.41
CA GLU A 41 -19.46 22.43 -7.32
C GLU A 41 -18.90 21.96 -5.97
N ILE A 42 -18.91 20.66 -5.68
CA ILE A 42 -18.26 20.11 -4.47
C ILE A 42 -16.79 20.50 -4.44
N LEU A 43 -16.09 20.37 -5.57
CA LEU A 43 -14.68 20.71 -5.67
C LEU A 43 -14.44 22.19 -5.38
N GLU A 44 -15.24 23.10 -5.95
CA GLU A 44 -15.19 24.54 -5.68
C GLU A 44 -15.45 24.88 -4.21
N LYS A 45 -16.36 24.16 -3.54
CA LYS A 45 -16.66 24.37 -2.11
C LYS A 45 -15.60 23.81 -1.17
N LEU A 46 -14.64 23.04 -1.68
CA LEU A 46 -13.51 22.52 -0.93
C LEU A 46 -12.25 23.37 -1.07
N ASP A 47 -12.31 24.49 -1.81
CA ASP A 47 -11.15 25.32 -2.13
C ASP A 47 -10.38 25.82 -0.90
N HIS A 48 -11.07 26.09 0.21
CA HIS A 48 -10.45 26.48 1.48
C HIS A 48 -9.63 25.36 2.15
N ARG A 49 -9.70 24.12 1.67
CA ARG A 49 -8.84 23.01 2.06
C ARG A 49 -7.64 22.82 1.14
N GLY A 50 -7.55 23.58 0.05
CA GLY A 50 -6.40 23.62 -0.84
C GLY A 50 -5.32 24.59 -0.38
N ALA A 51 -4.09 24.36 -0.85
CA ALA A 51 -3.01 25.33 -0.70
C ALA A 51 -3.01 26.22 -1.94
N VAL A 52 -2.74 27.50 -1.73
CA VAL A 52 -2.41 28.41 -2.82
C VAL A 52 -0.93 28.76 -2.68
N GLY A 53 -0.16 28.51 -3.74
CA GLY A 53 1.27 28.82 -3.75
C GLY A 53 1.56 30.33 -3.72
N ALA A 54 2.83 30.70 -3.86
CA ALA A 54 3.23 32.10 -3.99
C ALA A 54 2.61 32.78 -5.23
N ASP A 55 2.37 32.00 -6.29
CA ASP A 55 1.52 32.39 -7.43
C ASP A 55 0.07 31.94 -7.13
N PRO A 56 -0.90 32.87 -7.05
CA PRO A 56 -2.30 32.53 -6.78
C PRO A 56 -2.94 31.65 -7.85
N LEU A 57 -2.34 31.55 -9.04
CA LEU A 57 -2.81 30.70 -10.14
C LEU A 57 -2.13 29.33 -10.16
N LEU A 58 -1.30 29.03 -9.17
CA LEU A 58 -0.60 27.76 -9.00
C LEU A 58 -1.16 27.00 -7.79
N GLY A 59 -2.08 26.07 -8.05
CA GLY A 59 -2.55 25.10 -7.05
C GLY A 59 -1.76 23.80 -7.09
N ASP A 60 -1.88 22.98 -6.04
CA ASP A 60 -1.16 21.70 -5.93
C ASP A 60 -1.77 20.55 -6.74
N GLY A 61 -2.95 20.77 -7.31
CA GLY A 61 -3.62 19.89 -8.24
C GLY A 61 -5.06 19.55 -7.83
N ALA A 62 -5.93 19.41 -8.82
CA ALA A 62 -7.33 19.07 -8.64
C ALA A 62 -7.82 18.18 -9.79
N GLY A 63 -8.92 17.47 -9.56
CA GLY A 63 -9.49 16.63 -10.60
C GLY A 63 -10.83 16.00 -10.25
N LEU A 64 -11.35 15.30 -11.25
CA LEU A 64 -12.64 14.65 -11.28
C LEU A 64 -12.52 13.31 -12.02
N LEU A 65 -12.97 12.24 -11.39
CA LEU A 65 -13.21 10.94 -12.01
C LEU A 65 -14.71 10.79 -12.29
N ILE A 66 -15.03 10.39 -13.52
CA ILE A 66 -16.39 10.06 -13.96
C ILE A 66 -16.42 8.71 -14.68
N GLN A 67 -17.61 8.15 -14.86
CA GLN A 67 -17.80 7.11 -15.88
C GLN A 67 -17.49 7.63 -17.28
N ILE A 68 -17.04 6.76 -18.18
CA ILE A 68 -16.81 7.11 -19.58
C ILE A 68 -18.10 7.66 -20.22
N PRO A 69 -18.09 8.91 -20.73
CA PRO A 69 -19.25 9.53 -21.34
C PRO A 69 -19.43 9.03 -22.78
N ASP A 70 -20.08 7.88 -22.97
CA ASP A 70 -20.27 7.26 -24.29
C ASP A 70 -20.81 8.22 -25.37
N PRO A 71 -21.83 9.08 -25.11
CA PRO A 71 -22.35 9.98 -26.14
C PRO A 71 -21.28 10.93 -26.70
N LEU A 72 -20.42 11.47 -25.83
CA LEU A 72 -19.32 12.36 -26.20
C LEU A 72 -18.28 11.64 -27.08
N ILE A 73 -17.90 10.42 -26.71
CA ILE A 73 -16.85 9.65 -27.39
C ILE A 73 -17.35 9.09 -28.71
N ARG A 74 -18.61 8.64 -28.76
CA ARG A 74 -19.26 8.16 -29.98
C ARG A 74 -19.38 9.27 -31.01
N LYS A 75 -19.77 10.48 -30.60
CA LYS A 75 -19.81 11.66 -31.48
C LYS A 75 -18.44 12.00 -32.08
N TRP A 76 -17.37 11.85 -31.31
CA TRP A 76 -16.01 11.99 -31.85
C TRP A 76 -15.68 10.88 -32.85
N ALA A 77 -15.99 9.62 -32.53
CA ALA A 77 -15.71 8.47 -33.40
C ALA A 77 -16.42 8.61 -34.74
N ASP A 78 -17.71 8.95 -34.74
CA ASP A 78 -18.51 9.19 -35.95
C ASP A 78 -17.90 10.30 -36.81
N ALA A 79 -17.46 11.40 -36.19
CA ALA A 79 -16.85 12.53 -36.89
C ALA A 79 -15.48 12.18 -37.52
N GLN A 80 -14.77 11.19 -36.97
CA GLN A 80 -13.48 10.69 -37.51
C GLN A 80 -13.64 9.46 -38.42
N GLY A 81 -14.87 9.00 -38.67
CA GLY A 81 -15.13 7.80 -39.48
C GLY A 81 -14.70 6.50 -38.80
N HIS A 82 -14.65 6.48 -37.47
CA HIS A 82 -14.34 5.30 -36.68
C HIS A 82 -15.62 4.56 -36.26
N ASP A 83 -15.60 3.23 -36.37
CA ASP A 83 -16.64 2.37 -35.80
C ASP A 83 -16.33 2.05 -34.33
N LEU A 84 -17.12 2.65 -33.42
CA LEU A 84 -16.97 2.51 -31.97
C LEU A 84 -17.91 1.41 -31.43
N PRO A 85 -17.37 0.36 -30.79
CA PRO A 85 -18.18 -0.69 -30.16
C PRO A 85 -19.17 -0.18 -29.11
N ALA A 86 -20.01 -1.10 -28.61
CA ALA A 86 -20.90 -0.81 -27.49
C ALA A 86 -20.12 -0.42 -26.22
N PRO A 87 -20.72 0.35 -25.29
CA PRO A 87 -20.12 0.60 -23.98
C PRO A 87 -19.71 -0.70 -23.29
N GLY A 88 -18.49 -0.74 -22.74
CA GLY A 88 -17.89 -1.95 -22.15
C GLY A 88 -17.07 -2.80 -23.12
N ASP A 89 -17.27 -2.63 -24.43
CA ASP A 89 -16.45 -3.26 -25.49
C ASP A 89 -15.38 -2.32 -26.07
N TYR A 90 -15.26 -1.12 -25.52
CA TYR A 90 -14.12 -0.24 -25.72
C TYR A 90 -13.70 0.39 -24.39
N GLY A 91 -12.45 0.81 -24.32
CA GLY A 91 -11.89 1.55 -23.20
C GLY A 91 -11.11 2.77 -23.65
N ILE A 92 -10.87 3.66 -22.69
CA ILE A 92 -10.16 4.91 -22.85
C ILE A 92 -8.95 4.91 -21.95
N ALA A 93 -7.78 5.10 -22.55
CA ALA A 93 -6.58 5.52 -21.84
C ALA A 93 -6.49 7.04 -21.90
N MET A 94 -6.70 7.73 -20.77
CA MET A 94 -6.32 9.14 -20.66
C MET A 94 -4.78 9.18 -20.61
N CYS A 95 -4.16 9.98 -21.47
CA CYS A 95 -2.70 10.06 -21.58
C CYS A 95 -2.23 11.50 -21.42
N PHE A 96 -1.35 11.70 -20.45
CA PHE A 96 -0.44 12.85 -20.40
C PHE A 96 0.81 12.46 -21.17
N LEU A 97 0.97 13.04 -22.34
CA LEU A 97 2.07 12.77 -23.26
C LEU A 97 3.13 13.89 -23.19
N PRO A 98 4.39 13.58 -23.54
CA PRO A 98 5.45 14.58 -23.57
C PRO A 98 5.14 15.73 -24.54
N GLN A 99 5.61 16.94 -24.23
CA GLN A 99 5.57 18.07 -25.15
C GLN A 99 6.49 17.85 -26.36
N ASP A 100 7.63 17.19 -26.15
CA ASP A 100 8.56 16.81 -27.21
C ASP A 100 7.92 15.83 -28.20
N ASP A 101 7.95 16.18 -29.48
CA ASP A 101 7.26 15.44 -30.54
C ASP A 101 7.85 14.03 -30.77
N ALA A 102 9.16 13.87 -30.60
CA ALA A 102 9.83 12.58 -30.77
C ALA A 102 9.46 11.61 -29.64
N ALA A 103 9.55 12.08 -28.40
CA ALA A 103 9.11 11.33 -27.22
C ALA A 103 7.61 11.02 -27.28
N ARG A 104 6.77 11.99 -27.68
CA ARG A 104 5.32 11.79 -27.86
C ARG A 104 5.01 10.71 -28.89
N SER A 105 5.62 10.78 -30.07
CA SER A 105 5.44 9.80 -31.14
C SER A 105 5.89 8.40 -30.71
N PHE A 106 6.99 8.31 -29.96
CA PHE A 106 7.48 7.05 -29.40
C PHE A 106 6.47 6.39 -28.47
N VAL A 107 5.88 7.16 -27.54
CA VAL A 107 4.88 6.66 -26.59
C VAL A 107 3.61 6.22 -27.31
N LYS A 108 3.14 7.00 -28.28
CA LYS A 108 1.94 6.67 -29.07
C LYS A 108 2.12 5.36 -29.85
N ALA A 109 3.24 5.22 -30.56
CA ALA A 109 3.58 4.00 -31.28
C ALA A 109 3.70 2.78 -30.33
N ARG A 110 4.23 2.99 -29.13
CA ARG A 110 4.36 1.93 -28.11
C ARG A 110 3.00 1.48 -27.59
N MET A 111 2.09 2.41 -27.32
CA MET A 111 0.70 2.11 -26.95
C MET A 111 0.04 1.25 -28.04
N GLU A 112 0.05 1.71 -29.29
CA GLU A 112 -0.52 0.98 -30.44
C GLU A 112 0.08 -0.43 -30.59
N THR A 113 1.41 -0.53 -30.44
CA THR A 113 2.13 -1.81 -30.52
C THR A 113 1.68 -2.78 -29.43
N PHE A 114 1.58 -2.35 -28.16
CA PHE A 114 1.17 -3.24 -27.09
C PHE A 114 -0.32 -3.56 -27.11
N THR A 115 -1.16 -2.62 -27.55
CA THR A 115 -2.56 -2.88 -27.83
C THR A 115 -2.70 -4.05 -28.82
N ALA A 116 -1.98 -4.00 -29.94
CA ALA A 116 -2.00 -5.08 -30.92
C ALA A 116 -1.38 -6.39 -30.39
N LYS A 117 -0.25 -6.33 -29.67
CA LYS A 117 0.40 -7.52 -29.09
C LYS A 117 -0.47 -8.25 -28.07
N GLU A 118 -1.24 -7.51 -27.29
CA GLU A 118 -2.21 -8.09 -26.34
C GLU A 118 -3.54 -8.49 -27.01
N GLY A 119 -3.60 -8.44 -28.35
CA GLY A 119 -4.75 -8.88 -29.15
C GLY A 119 -5.94 -7.92 -29.15
N GLN A 120 -5.74 -6.68 -28.69
CA GLN A 120 -6.78 -5.64 -28.67
C GLN A 120 -6.69 -4.78 -29.94
N ARG A 121 -7.76 -4.04 -30.26
CA ARG A 121 -7.83 -3.22 -31.48
C ARG A 121 -7.71 -1.74 -31.14
N PHE A 122 -6.66 -1.09 -31.63
CA PHE A 122 -6.52 0.36 -31.51
C PHE A 122 -7.48 1.07 -32.46
N ILE A 123 -8.30 2.00 -31.96
CA ILE A 123 -9.26 2.76 -32.77
C ILE A 123 -8.63 4.07 -33.25
N GLY A 124 -8.11 4.86 -32.32
CA GLY A 124 -7.60 6.18 -32.64
C GLY A 124 -7.21 7.00 -31.42
N TRP A 125 -6.56 8.12 -31.68
CA TRP A 125 -6.21 9.14 -30.70
C TRP A 125 -7.20 10.30 -30.78
N ARG A 126 -7.81 10.67 -29.66
CA ARG A 126 -8.65 11.86 -29.52
C ARG A 126 -7.91 12.91 -28.73
N LEU A 127 -7.64 14.06 -29.33
CA LEU A 127 -7.15 15.23 -28.59
C LEU A 127 -8.22 15.69 -27.59
N VAL A 128 -7.84 15.93 -26.34
CA VAL A 128 -8.77 16.44 -25.33
C VAL A 128 -8.86 17.97 -25.47
N PRO A 129 -10.04 18.52 -25.78
CA PRO A 129 -10.21 19.96 -25.93
C PRO A 129 -10.01 20.67 -24.59
N THR A 130 -9.11 21.66 -24.58
CA THR A 130 -8.69 22.39 -23.38
C THR A 130 -8.66 23.89 -23.60
N THR A 131 -9.05 24.64 -22.57
CA THR A 131 -9.03 26.12 -22.54
C THR A 131 -7.99 26.60 -21.53
N MET A 132 -7.03 27.42 -21.97
CA MET A 132 -5.92 27.90 -21.12
C MET A 132 -6.22 29.18 -20.33
N ASP A 133 -7.41 29.75 -20.49
CA ASP A 133 -7.78 31.03 -19.90
C ASP A 133 -7.71 30.98 -18.37
N GLY A 134 -6.99 31.94 -17.77
CA GLY A 134 -6.85 32.04 -16.31
C GLY A 134 -5.82 31.10 -15.68
N LEU A 135 -5.07 30.32 -16.47
CA LEU A 135 -3.97 29.50 -15.94
C LEU A 135 -2.67 30.30 -15.77
N GLY A 136 -1.91 29.96 -14.73
CA GLY A 136 -0.57 30.52 -14.51
C GLY A 136 0.43 30.07 -15.57
N ALA A 137 1.43 30.91 -15.87
CA ALA A 137 2.44 30.62 -16.90
C ALA A 137 3.25 29.33 -16.60
N ALA A 138 3.53 29.06 -15.32
CA ALA A 138 4.23 27.84 -14.90
C ALA A 138 3.40 26.55 -15.12
N VAL A 139 2.08 26.65 -14.94
CA VAL A 139 1.14 25.56 -15.21
C VAL A 139 1.14 25.23 -16.70
N ILE A 140 1.03 26.26 -17.55
CA ILE A 140 1.04 26.10 -19.01
C ILE A 140 2.38 25.54 -19.49
N ALA A 141 3.49 26.05 -18.97
CA ALA A 141 4.83 25.58 -19.35
C ALA A 141 5.07 24.10 -19.01
N SER A 142 4.47 23.61 -17.92
CA SER A 142 4.58 22.21 -17.49
C SER A 142 3.47 21.30 -18.02
N MET A 143 2.50 21.85 -18.77
CA MET A 143 1.31 21.12 -19.22
C MET A 143 1.69 20.01 -20.21
N PRO A 144 1.29 18.74 -19.95
CA PRO A 144 1.48 17.67 -20.91
C PRO A 144 0.53 17.82 -22.11
N VAL A 145 0.85 17.18 -23.22
CA VAL A 145 -0.13 17.01 -24.31
C VAL A 145 -1.17 15.98 -23.85
N ILE A 146 -2.44 16.37 -23.78
CA ILE A 146 -3.51 15.53 -23.24
C ILE A 146 -4.30 14.90 -24.38
N GLU A 147 -4.17 13.59 -24.54
CA GLU A 147 -4.90 12.81 -25.54
C GLU A 147 -5.56 11.58 -24.90
N MET A 148 -6.65 11.11 -25.49
CA MET A 148 -7.28 9.84 -25.17
C MET A 148 -6.91 8.81 -26.25
N ALA A 149 -6.32 7.69 -25.85
CA ALA A 149 -6.22 6.51 -26.71
C ALA A 149 -7.49 5.67 -26.56
N VAL A 150 -8.20 5.44 -27.68
CA VAL A 150 -9.42 4.64 -27.71
C VAL A 150 -9.10 3.23 -28.20
N ILE A 151 -9.43 2.24 -27.38
CA ILE A 151 -9.06 0.83 -27.59
C ILE A 151 -10.33 -0.02 -27.57
N ALA A 152 -10.57 -0.81 -28.61
CA ALA A 152 -11.63 -1.80 -28.68
C ALA A 152 -11.16 -3.16 -28.15
N ARG A 153 -12.10 -3.87 -27.51
CA ARG A 153 -11.92 -5.25 -27.04
C ARG A 153 -11.67 -6.17 -28.22
N GLY A 154 -10.61 -6.95 -28.11
CA GLY A 154 -10.28 -8.03 -29.03
C GLY A 154 -11.09 -9.29 -28.77
N GLU A 155 -11.13 -10.18 -29.75
CA GLU A 155 -11.83 -11.47 -29.66
C GLU A 155 -11.23 -12.42 -28.61
N ASN A 156 -9.98 -12.18 -28.20
CA ASN A 156 -9.26 -12.96 -27.20
C ASN A 156 -9.67 -12.67 -25.74
N CYS A 157 -10.58 -11.70 -25.51
CA CYS A 157 -11.03 -11.34 -24.17
C CYS A 157 -12.50 -11.69 -23.99
N VAL A 158 -12.81 -12.53 -23.00
CA VAL A 158 -14.19 -12.90 -22.68
C VAL A 158 -14.78 -11.91 -21.69
N GLY A 159 -15.55 -10.94 -22.20
CA GLY A 159 -16.27 -9.96 -21.39
C GLY A 159 -15.43 -8.76 -20.93
N GLN A 160 -16.10 -7.83 -20.24
CA GLN A 160 -15.55 -6.55 -19.84
C GLN A 160 -14.43 -6.68 -18.79
N ASP A 161 -14.58 -7.53 -17.78
CA ASP A 161 -13.57 -7.70 -16.71
C ASP A 161 -12.25 -8.29 -17.23
N ALA A 162 -12.30 -9.19 -18.22
CA ALA A 162 -11.08 -9.67 -18.88
C ALA A 162 -10.40 -8.55 -19.68
N PHE A 163 -11.19 -7.67 -20.29
CA PHE A 163 -10.67 -6.55 -21.04
C PHE A 163 -10.05 -5.47 -20.15
N GLU A 164 -10.64 -5.15 -18.99
CA GLU A 164 -10.01 -4.29 -17.97
C GLU A 164 -8.62 -4.81 -17.56
N ARG A 165 -8.47 -6.12 -17.32
CA ARG A 165 -7.16 -6.74 -17.02
C ARG A 165 -6.17 -6.57 -18.16
N LYS A 166 -6.61 -6.69 -19.42
CA LYS A 166 -5.74 -6.43 -20.57
C LYS A 166 -5.34 -4.96 -20.70
N LEU A 167 -6.24 -4.02 -20.43
CA LEU A 167 -5.93 -2.59 -20.41
C LEU A 167 -4.88 -2.27 -19.33
N LEU A 168 -5.00 -2.86 -18.15
CA LEU A 168 -3.97 -2.79 -17.11
C LEU A 168 -2.61 -3.31 -17.61
N THR A 169 -2.58 -4.50 -18.20
CA THR A 169 -1.37 -5.10 -18.77
C THR A 169 -0.73 -4.23 -19.84
N ILE A 170 -1.52 -3.66 -20.75
CA ILE A 170 -1.06 -2.72 -21.79
C ILE A 170 -0.45 -1.47 -21.13
N ARG A 171 -1.16 -0.85 -20.19
CA ARG A 171 -0.70 0.35 -19.48
C ARG A 171 0.63 0.11 -18.78
N LYS A 172 0.80 -1.01 -18.07
CA LYS A 172 2.04 -1.35 -17.35
C LYS A 172 3.21 -1.58 -18.32
N GLN A 173 2.99 -2.30 -19.43
CA GLN A 173 4.03 -2.51 -20.46
C GLN A 173 4.46 -1.21 -21.16
N VAL A 174 3.55 -0.25 -21.29
CA VAL A 174 3.85 1.09 -21.79
C VAL A 174 4.65 1.88 -20.77
N GLN A 175 4.18 1.99 -19.51
CA GLN A 175 4.73 2.92 -18.51
C GLN A 175 6.00 2.44 -17.80
N ASN A 176 6.07 1.17 -17.38
CA ASN A 176 7.14 0.67 -16.52
C ASN A 176 8.57 0.86 -17.08
N PRO A 177 8.84 0.59 -18.38
CA PRO A 177 10.19 0.70 -18.91
C PRO A 177 10.59 2.12 -19.35
N LEU A 178 9.72 3.14 -19.21
CA LEU A 178 9.96 4.46 -19.79
C LEU A 178 11.23 5.14 -19.30
N ALA A 179 11.59 5.00 -18.02
CA ALA A 179 12.82 5.58 -17.48
C ALA A 179 14.08 4.98 -18.14
N GLN A 180 14.12 3.65 -18.27
CA GLN A 180 15.23 2.95 -18.94
C GLN A 180 15.27 3.27 -20.45
N LEU A 181 14.11 3.41 -21.07
CA LEU A 181 14.01 3.78 -22.49
C LEU A 181 14.41 5.23 -22.75
N ALA A 182 14.12 6.14 -21.81
CA ALA A 182 14.54 7.53 -21.86
C ALA A 182 16.07 7.64 -21.96
N GLU A 183 16.78 6.92 -21.10
CA GLU A 183 18.24 6.84 -21.12
C GLU A 183 18.75 6.18 -22.40
N LYS A 184 18.22 4.99 -22.75
CA LYS A 184 18.66 4.21 -23.92
C LYS A 184 18.53 4.95 -25.24
N HIS A 185 17.45 5.72 -25.42
CA HIS A 185 17.15 6.42 -26.66
C HIS A 185 17.53 7.90 -26.64
N GLY A 186 18.09 8.40 -25.53
CA GLY A 186 18.41 9.83 -25.38
C GLY A 186 17.16 10.72 -25.43
N LEU A 187 16.02 10.22 -24.95
CA LEU A 187 14.72 10.89 -24.96
C LEU A 187 14.24 11.13 -23.51
N PRO A 188 14.80 12.10 -22.77
CA PRO A 188 14.45 12.34 -21.37
C PRO A 188 12.96 12.65 -21.18
N GLY A 189 12.31 13.27 -22.17
CA GLY A 189 10.88 13.58 -22.13
C GLY A 189 9.97 12.35 -21.97
N LEU A 190 10.44 11.13 -22.27
CA LEU A 190 9.65 9.91 -22.05
C LEU A 190 9.17 9.75 -20.61
N THR A 191 9.94 10.22 -19.62
CA THR A 191 9.58 10.11 -18.20
C THR A 191 8.42 11.02 -17.78
N ASP A 192 8.06 12.01 -18.60
CA ASP A 192 6.90 12.87 -18.34
C ASP A 192 5.57 12.19 -18.70
N THR A 193 5.62 11.03 -19.35
CA THR A 193 4.43 10.27 -19.73
C THR A 193 3.72 9.71 -18.50
N TYR A 194 2.43 9.97 -18.39
CA TYR A 194 1.59 9.43 -17.32
C TYR A 194 0.19 9.11 -17.82
N LEU A 195 -0.40 8.00 -17.37
CA LEU A 195 -1.75 7.62 -17.73
C LEU A 195 -2.66 7.74 -16.49
N PRO A 196 -3.44 8.84 -16.35
CA PRO A 196 -4.38 9.01 -15.23
C PRO A 196 -5.39 7.88 -15.09
N SER A 197 -5.89 7.36 -16.21
CA SER A 197 -6.84 6.25 -16.26
C SER A 197 -6.63 5.42 -17.52
N CYS A 198 -6.94 4.13 -17.46
CA CYS A 198 -7.00 3.23 -18.61
C CYS A 198 -8.04 2.15 -18.31
N SER A 199 -9.28 2.39 -18.72
CA SER A 199 -10.44 1.59 -18.29
C SER A 199 -11.53 1.59 -19.36
N THR A 200 -12.46 0.64 -19.26
CA THR A 200 -13.72 0.59 -20.02
C THR A 200 -14.89 1.23 -19.26
N ARG A 201 -14.67 1.63 -18.00
CA ARG A 201 -15.70 2.13 -17.10
C ARG A 201 -15.52 3.58 -16.73
N THR A 202 -14.30 3.98 -16.37
CA THR A 202 -14.01 5.31 -15.80
C THR A 202 -12.96 6.07 -16.60
N VAL A 203 -13.00 7.39 -16.48
CA VAL A 203 -11.99 8.31 -17.03
C VAL A 203 -11.72 9.43 -16.03
N VAL A 204 -10.44 9.81 -15.91
CA VAL A 204 -9.99 10.81 -14.94
C VAL A 204 -9.56 12.09 -15.65
N TYR A 205 -10.21 13.20 -15.32
CA TYR A 205 -9.85 14.56 -15.73
C TYR A 205 -9.17 15.25 -14.55
N LYS A 206 -7.86 15.45 -14.62
CA LYS A 206 -7.10 16.04 -13.52
C LYS A 206 -5.93 16.85 -14.03
N GLY A 207 -5.41 17.74 -13.21
CA GLY A 207 -4.21 18.46 -13.60
C GLY A 207 -3.66 19.31 -12.48
N LEU A 208 -2.61 20.04 -12.81
CA LEU A 208 -2.07 21.06 -11.94
C LEU A 208 -2.94 22.33 -12.00
N LEU A 209 -4.16 22.19 -11.48
CA LEU A 209 -5.25 23.15 -11.59
C LEU A 209 -5.76 23.49 -10.19
N LEU A 210 -6.26 24.71 -10.01
CA LEU A 210 -7.12 25.06 -8.88
C LEU A 210 -8.43 24.29 -8.96
N ALA A 211 -9.10 24.12 -7.83
CA ALA A 211 -10.41 23.48 -7.76
C ALA A 211 -11.43 24.07 -8.76
N THR A 212 -11.49 25.40 -8.83
CA THR A 212 -12.36 26.17 -9.73
C THR A 212 -11.97 26.06 -11.21
N GLN A 213 -10.74 25.65 -11.51
CA GLN A 213 -10.23 25.63 -12.88
C GLN A 213 -10.56 24.34 -13.63
N VAL A 214 -10.82 23.22 -12.93
CA VAL A 214 -11.02 21.91 -13.59
C VAL A 214 -12.13 21.93 -14.63
N GLY A 215 -13.30 22.49 -14.29
CA GLY A 215 -14.44 22.60 -15.21
C GLY A 215 -14.23 23.63 -16.33
N SER A 216 -13.45 24.67 -16.07
CA SER A 216 -13.15 25.71 -17.07
C SER A 216 -12.06 25.28 -18.07
N PHE A 217 -11.15 24.42 -17.63
CA PHE A 217 -9.99 23.95 -18.40
C PHE A 217 -10.37 22.83 -19.36
N TYR A 218 -11.15 21.84 -18.92
CA TYR A 218 -11.57 20.72 -19.76
C TYR A 218 -12.91 21.01 -20.43
N ASP A 219 -12.90 21.28 -21.74
CA ASP A 219 -14.12 21.64 -22.48
C ASP A 219 -15.15 20.50 -22.47
N ASP A 220 -14.67 19.26 -22.43
CA ASP A 220 -15.49 18.06 -22.32
C ASP A 220 -16.45 18.11 -21.13
N LEU A 221 -16.01 18.62 -19.97
CA LEU A 221 -16.84 18.67 -18.75
C LEU A 221 -18.01 19.67 -18.86
N ARG A 222 -17.92 20.62 -19.79
CA ARG A 222 -18.99 21.58 -20.10
C ARG A 222 -19.92 21.10 -21.20
N ASN A 223 -19.56 20.02 -21.89
CA ASN A 223 -20.36 19.48 -22.99
C ASN A 223 -21.60 18.74 -22.45
N PRO A 224 -22.81 19.03 -22.96
CA PRO A 224 -24.03 18.31 -22.58
C PRO A 224 -23.99 16.79 -22.83
N ASP A 225 -23.18 16.35 -23.80
CA ASP A 225 -22.97 14.93 -24.12
C ASP A 225 -22.05 14.23 -23.10
N CYS A 226 -21.37 15.00 -22.24
CA CYS A 226 -20.59 14.46 -21.13
C CYS A 226 -21.52 14.17 -19.95
N VAL A 227 -21.89 12.90 -19.80
CA VAL A 227 -22.85 12.44 -18.77
C VAL A 227 -22.25 11.35 -17.90
N SER A 228 -22.57 11.37 -16.61
CA SER A 228 -22.15 10.35 -15.65
C SER A 228 -23.19 10.10 -14.57
N ALA A 229 -23.21 8.90 -13.99
CA ALA A 229 -24.03 8.60 -12.82
C ALA A 229 -23.28 8.82 -11.50
N LEU A 230 -21.95 9.01 -11.57
CA LEU A 230 -21.10 9.31 -10.42
C LEU A 230 -20.05 10.38 -10.79
N GLY A 231 -19.61 11.12 -9.79
CA GLY A 231 -18.45 12.00 -9.86
C GLY A 231 -17.66 11.89 -8.57
N LEU A 232 -16.35 11.63 -8.68
CA LEU A 232 -15.42 11.59 -7.56
C LEU A 232 -14.41 12.72 -7.73
N VAL A 233 -14.35 13.65 -6.78
CA VAL A 233 -13.49 14.83 -6.84
C VAL A 233 -12.49 14.86 -5.71
N HIS A 234 -11.39 15.54 -5.98
CA HIS A 234 -10.37 15.78 -4.99
C HIS A 234 -9.58 17.04 -5.29
N GLN A 235 -9.27 17.78 -4.24
CA GLN A 235 -8.35 18.90 -4.27
C GLN A 235 -7.14 18.59 -3.40
N ARG A 236 -5.97 18.64 -4.02
CA ARG A 236 -4.70 18.37 -3.36
C ARG A 236 -4.22 19.60 -2.58
N PHE A 237 -3.65 19.34 -1.41
CA PHE A 237 -2.79 20.28 -0.69
C PHE A 237 -1.52 19.51 -0.31
N SER A 238 -0.38 20.05 -0.70
CA SER A 238 0.92 19.48 -0.39
C SER A 238 1.69 20.40 0.54
N THR A 239 2.24 19.83 1.61
CA THR A 239 3.06 20.58 2.57
C THR A 239 4.51 20.75 2.10
N ASN A 240 5.02 19.86 1.23
CA ASN A 240 6.45 19.81 0.86
C ASN A 240 6.75 19.43 -0.61
N THR A 241 5.76 19.00 -1.42
CA THR A 241 6.06 18.53 -2.79
C THR A 241 6.15 19.66 -3.80
N PHE A 242 6.94 19.43 -4.84
CA PHE A 242 6.84 20.22 -6.05
C PHE A 242 5.54 19.89 -6.80
N PRO A 243 4.72 20.91 -7.14
CA PRO A 243 3.47 20.70 -7.88
C PRO A 243 3.71 19.96 -9.20
N SER A 244 2.91 18.93 -9.47
CA SER A 244 3.05 18.12 -10.70
C SER A 244 1.70 17.59 -11.18
N TRP A 245 1.45 17.70 -12.49
CA TRP A 245 0.24 17.22 -13.15
C TRP A 245 -0.10 15.76 -12.83
N ARG A 246 0.92 14.90 -12.69
CA ARG A 246 0.73 13.47 -12.45
C ARG A 246 0.20 13.17 -11.03
N LEU A 247 0.57 14.00 -10.06
CA LEU A 247 0.32 13.81 -8.62
C LEU A 247 -1.06 14.34 -8.20
N ALA A 248 -1.72 15.14 -9.03
CA ALA A 248 -3.11 15.52 -8.80
C ALA A 248 -3.99 14.26 -8.62
N HIS A 249 -5.03 14.35 -7.82
CA HIS A 249 -6.04 13.30 -7.66
C HIS A 249 -7.28 13.62 -8.52
N PRO A 250 -8.22 12.68 -8.69
CA PRO A 250 -8.19 11.27 -8.28
C PRO A 250 -7.12 10.42 -8.97
N TYR A 251 -6.87 9.24 -8.40
CA TYR A 251 -6.17 8.15 -9.06
C TYR A 251 -7.17 7.27 -9.83
N ARG A 252 -6.82 6.01 -10.19
CA ARG A 252 -7.64 5.20 -11.11
C ARG A 252 -8.93 4.74 -10.44
N PHE A 253 -8.86 4.42 -9.16
CA PHE A 253 -9.97 3.93 -8.36
C PHE A 253 -10.27 4.82 -7.16
N ILE A 254 -9.25 5.51 -6.62
CA ILE A 254 -9.38 6.19 -5.33
C ILE A 254 -9.13 7.70 -5.37
N ALA A 255 -9.76 8.40 -4.43
CA ALA A 255 -9.34 9.68 -3.93
C ALA A 255 -9.18 9.57 -2.41
N HIS A 256 -8.00 9.94 -1.91
CA HIS A 256 -7.61 9.74 -0.52
C HIS A 256 -7.36 11.08 0.14
N ASN A 257 -8.08 11.33 1.23
CA ASN A 257 -7.74 12.39 2.16
C ASN A 257 -7.01 11.80 3.37
N GLY A 258 -5.72 12.08 3.51
CA GLY A 258 -4.93 11.58 4.62
C GLY A 258 -3.55 11.14 4.17
N GLU A 259 -2.92 10.30 4.98
CA GLU A 259 -1.54 9.82 4.77
C GLU A 259 -1.41 8.36 5.19
N ILE A 260 -0.78 7.54 4.35
CA ILE A 260 -0.45 6.14 4.68
C ILE A 260 0.94 6.08 5.32
N ASN A 261 0.99 6.02 6.65
CA ASN A 261 2.26 6.02 7.40
C ASN A 261 3.02 4.68 7.33
N THR A 262 2.37 3.59 6.92
CA THR A 262 3.00 2.27 6.71
C THR A 262 3.51 2.02 5.29
N VAL A 263 3.40 3.00 4.38
CA VAL A 263 3.62 2.82 2.92
C VAL A 263 4.93 2.11 2.57
N ARG A 264 6.04 2.43 3.23
CA ARG A 264 7.35 1.82 2.93
C ARG A 264 7.33 0.31 3.19
N GLY A 265 6.73 -0.11 4.30
CA GLY A 265 6.56 -1.52 4.63
C GLY A 265 5.67 -2.21 3.59
N ASN A 266 4.52 -1.62 3.28
CA ASN A 266 3.54 -2.19 2.35
C ASN A 266 4.13 -2.38 0.94
N VAL A 267 4.87 -1.39 0.43
CA VAL A 267 5.55 -1.48 -0.87
C VAL A 267 6.63 -2.56 -0.87
N ASN A 268 7.41 -2.66 0.20
CA ASN A 268 8.43 -3.70 0.33
C ASN A 268 7.82 -5.11 0.36
N TRP A 269 6.76 -5.31 1.13
CA TRP A 269 6.03 -6.57 1.18
C TRP A 269 5.39 -6.91 -0.17
N MET A 270 4.80 -5.93 -0.87
CA MET A 270 4.28 -6.15 -2.22
C MET A 270 5.37 -6.59 -3.21
N ASN A 271 6.54 -5.98 -3.15
CA ASN A 271 7.69 -6.38 -3.98
C ASN A 271 8.25 -7.76 -3.61
N ALA A 272 8.25 -8.10 -2.32
CA ALA A 272 8.74 -9.39 -1.84
C ALA A 272 7.86 -10.58 -2.31
N ARG A 273 6.58 -10.32 -2.63
CA ARG A 273 5.64 -11.31 -3.19
C ARG A 273 5.89 -11.64 -4.66
N ARG A 274 6.78 -10.92 -5.36
CA ARG A 274 6.94 -11.03 -6.82
C ARG A 274 7.08 -12.44 -7.37
N ARG A 275 7.87 -13.30 -6.70
CA ARG A 275 8.16 -14.66 -7.20
C ARG A 275 7.15 -15.72 -6.75
N THR A 276 6.32 -15.40 -5.76
CA THR A 276 5.36 -16.35 -5.18
C THR A 276 3.90 -16.00 -5.50
N MET A 277 3.67 -14.85 -6.16
CA MET A 277 2.33 -14.39 -6.51
C MET A 277 1.87 -15.04 -7.80
N GLU A 278 0.70 -15.68 -7.74
CA GLU A 278 0.09 -16.37 -8.87
C GLU A 278 -1.39 -15.99 -8.98
N SER A 279 -1.94 -15.91 -10.18
CA SER A 279 -3.36 -15.58 -10.38
C SER A 279 -3.91 -16.29 -11.61
N ASP A 280 -5.01 -17.02 -11.44
CA ASP A 280 -5.70 -17.69 -12.54
C ASP A 280 -6.25 -16.71 -13.58
N LEU A 281 -6.60 -15.49 -13.15
CA LEU A 281 -7.25 -14.49 -13.99
C LEU A 281 -6.24 -13.62 -14.77
N LEU A 282 -5.05 -13.39 -14.21
CA LEU A 282 -3.97 -12.64 -14.88
C LEU A 282 -3.02 -13.58 -15.62
N GLY A 283 -2.79 -14.79 -15.09
CA GLY A 283 -1.90 -15.79 -15.67
C GLY A 283 -0.53 -15.19 -16.03
N PRO A 284 -0.02 -15.46 -17.25
CA PRO A 284 1.27 -14.95 -17.71
C PRO A 284 1.36 -13.42 -17.83
N ASP A 285 0.24 -12.69 -17.81
CA ASP A 285 0.28 -11.23 -17.87
C ASP A 285 0.83 -10.63 -16.57
N LEU A 286 0.71 -11.32 -15.44
CA LEU A 286 1.22 -10.85 -14.15
C LEU A 286 2.72 -10.49 -14.24
N ASP A 287 3.52 -11.32 -14.91
CA ASP A 287 4.95 -11.08 -15.11
C ASP A 287 5.25 -9.82 -15.93
N LYS A 288 4.35 -9.45 -16.85
CA LYS A 288 4.48 -8.28 -17.72
C LYS A 288 4.23 -6.96 -16.98
N MET A 289 3.60 -7.02 -15.81
CA MET A 289 3.14 -5.83 -15.07
C MET A 289 4.16 -5.29 -14.06
N TRP A 290 5.27 -5.99 -13.82
CA TRP A 290 6.27 -5.58 -12.82
C TRP A 290 7.10 -4.36 -13.27
N PRO A 291 7.45 -3.45 -12.34
CA PRO A 291 6.98 -3.39 -10.96
C PRO A 291 5.49 -3.02 -10.85
N ILE A 292 4.74 -3.72 -9.98
CA ILE A 292 3.33 -3.39 -9.73
C ILE A 292 3.21 -1.99 -9.12
N ILE A 293 4.04 -1.69 -8.13
CA ILE A 293 4.17 -0.37 -7.51
C ILE A 293 5.57 0.16 -7.81
N PRO A 294 5.72 1.04 -8.82
CA PRO A 294 6.99 1.70 -9.09
C PRO A 294 7.48 2.51 -7.88
N HIS A 295 8.80 2.56 -7.67
CA HIS A 295 9.42 3.36 -6.62
C HIS A 295 9.19 4.87 -6.84
N GLY A 296 9.15 5.66 -5.76
CA GLY A 296 9.03 7.12 -5.81
C GLY A 296 7.64 7.64 -6.19
N GLN A 297 6.60 6.84 -5.97
CA GLN A 297 5.20 7.27 -6.07
C GLN A 297 4.71 7.80 -4.71
N SER A 298 3.67 8.64 -4.73
CA SER A 298 3.01 9.05 -3.47
C SER A 298 2.35 7.84 -2.80
N ASP A 299 2.12 7.95 -1.51
CA ASP A 299 1.45 6.95 -0.70
C ASP A 299 0.10 6.48 -1.27
N THR A 300 -0.70 7.44 -1.75
CA THR A 300 -2.00 7.20 -2.35
C THR A 300 -1.88 6.48 -3.68
N ALA A 301 -0.90 6.84 -4.51
CA ALA A 301 -0.64 6.12 -5.75
C ALA A 301 -0.26 4.66 -5.45
N CYS A 302 0.56 4.42 -4.44
CA CYS A 302 0.91 3.06 -4.01
C CYS A 302 -0.34 2.27 -3.59
N LEU A 303 -1.24 2.87 -2.81
CA LEU A 303 -2.52 2.26 -2.41
C LEU A 303 -3.43 1.96 -3.61
N ASP A 304 -3.54 2.89 -4.56
CA ASP A 304 -4.34 2.72 -5.79
C ASP A 304 -3.82 1.55 -6.65
N ASN A 305 -2.50 1.39 -6.79
CA ASN A 305 -1.91 0.26 -7.51
C ASN A 305 -2.15 -1.07 -6.78
N ALA A 306 -2.11 -1.10 -5.44
CA ALA A 306 -2.42 -2.29 -4.66
C ALA A 306 -3.90 -2.69 -4.81
N LEU A 307 -4.81 -1.72 -4.74
CA LEU A 307 -6.23 -1.95 -4.98
C LEU A 307 -6.51 -2.47 -6.39
N GLU A 308 -5.91 -1.84 -7.40
CA GLU A 308 -6.03 -2.25 -8.79
C GLU A 308 -5.54 -3.69 -9.01
N LEU A 309 -4.43 -4.10 -8.38
CA LEU A 309 -3.95 -5.48 -8.42
C LEU A 309 -4.96 -6.46 -7.81
N LEU A 310 -5.54 -6.15 -6.65
CA LEU A 310 -6.52 -7.03 -5.99
C LEU A 310 -7.78 -7.19 -6.84
N ILE A 311 -8.30 -6.09 -7.41
CA ILE A 311 -9.46 -6.14 -8.32
C ILE A 311 -9.12 -6.95 -9.58
N ALA A 312 -7.95 -6.69 -10.17
CA ALA A 312 -7.42 -7.43 -11.31
C ALA A 312 -7.06 -8.89 -10.97
N GLY A 313 -6.96 -9.25 -9.69
CA GLY A 313 -6.85 -10.61 -9.18
C GLY A 313 -8.19 -11.29 -8.89
N GLY A 314 -9.31 -10.55 -8.95
CA GLY A 314 -10.67 -11.10 -8.81
C GLY A 314 -11.36 -10.82 -7.48
N TYR A 315 -10.78 -10.00 -6.59
CA TYR A 315 -11.47 -9.48 -5.42
C TYR A 315 -12.53 -8.47 -5.85
N SER A 316 -13.67 -8.43 -5.15
CA SER A 316 -14.63 -7.33 -5.32
C SER A 316 -14.03 -6.04 -4.74
N LEU A 317 -14.52 -4.89 -5.18
CA LEU A 317 -14.05 -3.58 -4.74
C LEU A 317 -14.09 -3.45 -3.20
N ALA A 318 -15.23 -3.80 -2.59
CA ALA A 318 -15.38 -3.77 -1.14
C ALA A 318 -14.46 -4.75 -0.41
N HIS A 319 -14.29 -5.97 -0.93
CA HIS A 319 -13.39 -6.97 -0.34
C HIS A 319 -11.94 -6.47 -0.36
N ALA A 320 -11.47 -5.97 -1.51
CA ALA A 320 -10.13 -5.41 -1.62
C ALA A 320 -9.89 -4.24 -0.66
N MET A 321 -10.89 -3.34 -0.50
CA MET A 321 -10.81 -2.25 0.48
C MET A 321 -10.78 -2.75 1.92
N MET A 322 -11.54 -3.79 2.28
CA MET A 322 -11.49 -4.41 3.62
C MET A 322 -10.18 -5.13 3.91
N MET A 323 -9.45 -5.58 2.88
CA MET A 323 -8.11 -6.16 3.03
C MET A 323 -7.04 -5.08 3.20
N LEU A 324 -7.12 -4.00 2.44
CA LEU A 324 -6.14 -2.91 2.51
C LEU A 324 -6.33 -2.04 3.75
N ILE A 325 -7.57 -1.71 4.09
CA ILE A 325 -7.94 -0.86 5.24
C ILE A 325 -8.92 -1.64 6.13
N PRO A 326 -8.45 -2.68 6.85
CA PRO A 326 -9.29 -3.46 7.74
C PRO A 326 -9.68 -2.64 8.97
N GLU A 327 -10.84 -2.95 9.55
CA GLU A 327 -11.22 -2.39 10.85
C GLU A 327 -10.45 -3.08 11.99
N ALA A 328 -10.36 -2.41 13.15
CA ALA A 328 -9.77 -3.01 14.34
C ALA A 328 -10.59 -4.24 14.80
N TRP A 329 -9.99 -5.43 14.68
CA TRP A 329 -10.66 -6.72 14.88
C TRP A 329 -10.16 -7.52 16.08
N SER A 330 -8.85 -7.49 16.37
CA SER A 330 -8.21 -8.36 17.39
C SER A 330 -8.77 -8.11 18.80
N GLY A 331 -8.82 -6.85 19.25
CA GLY A 331 -9.35 -6.47 20.56
C GLY A 331 -10.87 -6.27 20.64
N ASN A 332 -11.62 -6.52 19.55
CA ASN A 332 -13.04 -6.18 19.49
C ASN A 332 -13.95 -7.33 19.95
N ALA A 333 -14.37 -7.29 21.21
CA ALA A 333 -15.28 -8.29 21.79
C ALA A 333 -16.69 -8.28 21.19
N LEU A 334 -17.13 -7.18 20.56
CA LEU A 334 -18.46 -7.05 19.95
C LEU A 334 -18.52 -7.61 18.51
N MET A 335 -17.37 -7.93 17.92
CA MET A 335 -17.30 -8.47 16.57
C MET A 335 -17.78 -9.93 16.53
N THR A 336 -18.58 -10.26 15.51
CA THR A 336 -19.05 -11.64 15.33
C THR A 336 -17.89 -12.59 15.00
N PRO A 337 -17.94 -13.87 15.42
CA PRO A 337 -16.87 -14.82 15.15
C PRO A 337 -16.53 -14.99 13.66
N ALA A 338 -17.55 -14.98 12.79
CA ALA A 338 -17.35 -15.09 11.34
C ALA A 338 -16.57 -13.88 10.77
N ARG A 339 -16.90 -12.66 11.23
CA ARG A 339 -16.23 -11.43 10.81
C ARG A 339 -14.81 -11.33 11.35
N ARG A 340 -14.57 -11.77 12.60
CA ARG A 340 -13.23 -11.91 13.16
C ARG A 340 -12.38 -12.88 12.34
N ALA A 341 -12.92 -14.08 12.06
CA ALA A 341 -12.25 -15.09 11.24
C ALA A 341 -11.93 -14.58 9.83
N PHE A 342 -12.80 -13.77 9.23
CA PHE A 342 -12.52 -13.11 7.96
C PHE A 342 -11.27 -12.22 8.05
N TYR A 343 -11.18 -11.30 9.02
CA TYR A 343 -10.03 -10.41 9.11
C TYR A 343 -8.75 -11.14 9.51
N GLU A 344 -8.83 -12.09 10.43
CA GLU A 344 -7.70 -12.90 10.87
C GLU A 344 -7.07 -13.68 9.71
N TYR A 345 -7.91 -14.29 8.85
CA TYR A 345 -7.44 -14.93 7.63
C TYR A 345 -6.74 -13.95 6.67
N HIS A 346 -7.32 -12.76 6.47
CA HIS A 346 -6.74 -11.77 5.55
C HIS A 346 -5.53 -11.02 6.10
N ALA A 347 -5.36 -10.93 7.42
CA ALA A 347 -4.20 -10.33 8.06
C ALA A 347 -2.89 -11.07 7.70
N ALA A 348 -2.98 -12.38 7.42
CA ALA A 348 -1.86 -13.18 6.92
C ALA A 348 -1.50 -12.88 5.45
N LEU A 349 -2.49 -12.46 4.64
CA LEU A 349 -2.35 -12.19 3.21
C LEU A 349 -1.84 -10.77 2.95
N MET A 350 -2.45 -9.78 3.62
CA MET A 350 -2.22 -8.35 3.41
C MET A 350 -2.04 -7.64 4.74
N GLU A 351 -0.87 -7.03 4.91
CA GLU A 351 -0.65 -6.06 5.98
C GLU A 351 -1.51 -4.81 5.79
N PRO A 352 -2.04 -4.21 6.87
CA PRO A 352 -2.84 -3.00 6.78
C PRO A 352 -2.07 -1.80 6.19
N TRP A 353 -2.72 -1.12 5.26
CA TRP A 353 -2.30 0.19 4.76
C TRP A 353 -2.84 1.26 5.69
N ASP A 354 -2.07 1.53 6.74
CA ASP A 354 -2.51 2.30 7.91
C ASP A 354 -2.06 3.75 7.87
N GLY A 355 -2.68 4.56 8.72
CA GLY A 355 -2.53 6.00 8.79
C GLY A 355 -3.90 6.71 8.65
N PRO A 356 -3.97 8.02 8.92
CA PRO A 356 -5.22 8.77 8.77
C PRO A 356 -5.72 8.65 7.34
N ALA A 357 -6.94 8.16 7.13
CA ALA A 357 -7.44 7.97 5.78
C ALA A 357 -8.96 8.14 5.73
N ALA A 358 -9.43 9.05 4.88
CA ALA A 358 -10.77 9.02 4.31
C ALA A 358 -10.64 8.74 2.81
N VAL A 359 -10.96 7.52 2.42
CA VAL A 359 -10.78 7.05 1.04
C VAL A 359 -12.15 6.91 0.40
N CYS A 360 -12.38 7.69 -0.65
CA CYS A 360 -13.50 7.49 -1.57
C CYS A 360 -12.99 6.66 -2.75
N PHE A 361 -13.74 5.65 -3.17
CA PHE A 361 -13.30 4.69 -4.17
C PHE A 361 -14.42 4.28 -5.12
N THR A 362 -14.08 3.92 -6.36
CA THR A 362 -15.05 3.45 -7.37
C THR A 362 -14.38 2.60 -8.44
N ASP A 363 -15.09 1.58 -8.93
CA ASP A 363 -14.74 0.82 -10.14
C ASP A 363 -15.60 1.22 -11.35
N GLY A 364 -16.44 2.26 -11.19
CA GLY A 364 -17.41 2.71 -12.19
C GLY A 364 -18.79 2.03 -12.11
N ARG A 365 -18.93 0.87 -11.44
CA ARG A 365 -20.21 0.20 -11.15
C ARG A 365 -20.68 0.48 -9.74
N GLN A 366 -19.72 0.50 -8.82
CA GLN A 366 -19.92 0.81 -7.42
C GLN A 366 -19.11 2.05 -7.05
N ILE A 367 -19.60 2.82 -6.09
CA ILE A 367 -18.88 3.93 -5.50
C ILE A 367 -19.09 3.92 -3.99
N GLY A 368 -18.02 4.16 -3.24
CA GLY A 368 -18.07 4.06 -1.80
C GLY A 368 -17.02 4.89 -1.11
N ALA A 369 -17.07 4.86 0.22
CA ALA A 369 -16.07 5.46 1.06
C ALA A 369 -15.82 4.60 2.30
N THR A 370 -14.57 4.60 2.77
CA THR A 370 -14.16 4.00 4.05
C THR A 370 -13.28 4.98 4.81
N LEU A 371 -13.27 4.85 6.13
CA LEU A 371 -12.26 5.49 6.98
C LEU A 371 -11.19 4.48 7.39
N ASP A 372 -10.06 5.00 7.84
CA ASP A 372 -9.08 4.25 8.61
C ASP A 372 -9.70 3.66 9.89
N ARG A 373 -8.98 2.72 10.51
CA ARG A 373 -9.43 2.01 11.72
C ARG A 373 -9.75 2.94 12.91
N ASN A 374 -9.15 4.12 12.96
CA ASN A 374 -9.30 5.11 14.03
C ASN A 374 -10.28 6.24 13.64
N GLY A 375 -10.61 6.37 12.36
CA GLY A 375 -11.46 7.43 11.82
C GLY A 375 -10.86 8.81 12.01
N LEU A 376 -9.58 8.97 11.69
CA LEU A 376 -8.81 10.19 11.92
C LEU A 376 -9.16 11.32 10.94
N ARG A 377 -9.94 11.03 9.90
CA ARG A 377 -10.38 11.99 8.88
C ARG A 377 -11.91 12.07 8.80
N PRO A 378 -12.48 13.27 8.56
CA PRO A 378 -13.93 13.43 8.50
C PRO A 378 -14.48 12.96 7.15
N ALA A 379 -15.62 12.27 7.19
CA ALA A 379 -16.45 12.02 6.01
C ALA A 379 -17.94 12.11 6.41
N ARG A 380 -18.69 12.98 5.74
CA ARG A 380 -20.12 13.20 5.99
C ARG A 380 -20.90 12.99 4.71
N PHE A 381 -22.07 12.39 4.82
CA PHE A 381 -22.92 12.14 3.65
C PHE A 381 -24.38 12.50 3.89
N CYS A 382 -25.07 12.81 2.80
CA CYS A 382 -26.51 12.94 2.76
C CYS A 382 -27.10 12.18 1.57
N VAL A 383 -28.36 11.76 1.74
CA VAL A 383 -29.16 11.08 0.72
C VAL A 383 -30.42 11.90 0.50
N THR A 384 -30.75 12.20 -0.75
CA THR A 384 -31.95 12.97 -1.12
C THR A 384 -33.10 12.07 -1.57
N LYS A 385 -34.32 12.63 -1.68
CA LYS A 385 -35.51 11.96 -2.22
C LYS A 385 -35.35 11.54 -3.68
N ASP A 386 -34.52 12.26 -4.43
CA ASP A 386 -34.23 12.01 -5.84
C ASP A 386 -33.10 10.99 -6.05
N ASP A 387 -32.84 10.14 -5.05
CA ASP A 387 -31.82 9.09 -5.11
C ASP A 387 -30.40 9.63 -5.33
N ILE A 388 -30.10 10.88 -4.93
CA ILE A 388 -28.74 11.42 -4.96
C ILE A 388 -28.06 11.18 -3.61
N VAL A 389 -26.86 10.61 -3.66
CA VAL A 389 -25.96 10.52 -2.50
C VAL A 389 -24.80 11.47 -2.72
N CYS A 390 -24.54 12.32 -1.74
CA CYS A 390 -23.37 13.18 -1.70
C CYS A 390 -22.58 12.87 -0.43
N LEU A 391 -21.28 12.62 -0.56
CA LEU A 391 -20.34 12.51 0.55
C LEU A 391 -19.19 13.46 0.33
N ALA A 392 -18.74 14.16 1.38
CA ALA A 392 -17.52 14.95 1.34
C ALA A 392 -16.86 15.03 2.71
N SER A 393 -15.64 15.56 2.75
CA SER A 393 -14.93 15.86 4.00
C SER A 393 -15.69 16.87 4.88
N GLU A 394 -16.57 17.67 4.28
CA GLU A 394 -17.41 18.66 4.95
C GLU A 394 -18.89 18.52 4.56
N SER A 395 -19.78 19.04 5.41
CA SER A 395 -21.19 19.23 5.07
C SER A 395 -21.41 20.60 4.46
N GLY A 396 -22.44 20.76 3.63
CA GLY A 396 -22.76 22.05 2.99
C GLY A 396 -22.05 22.28 1.65
N VAL A 397 -21.44 21.23 1.08
CA VAL A 397 -20.79 21.29 -0.24
C VAL A 397 -21.78 21.38 -1.41
N LEU A 398 -23.03 21.02 -1.20
CA LEU A 398 -24.12 21.17 -2.17
C LEU A 398 -25.38 21.76 -1.48
N PRO A 399 -26.10 22.69 -2.14
CA PRO A 399 -27.23 23.40 -1.55
C PRO A 399 -28.55 22.62 -1.68
N PHE A 400 -28.61 21.39 -1.15
CA PHE A 400 -29.85 20.63 -1.10
C PHE A 400 -30.87 21.29 -0.17
N ALA A 401 -32.13 21.39 -0.58
CA ALA A 401 -33.20 21.84 0.30
C ALA A 401 -33.39 20.83 1.44
N GLU A 402 -33.53 21.30 2.68
CA GLU A 402 -33.63 20.42 3.86
C GLU A 402 -34.82 19.44 3.75
N GLU A 403 -35.91 19.87 3.14
CA GLU A 403 -37.08 19.03 2.91
C GLU A 403 -36.82 17.87 1.96
N ASP A 404 -35.82 17.95 1.08
CA ASP A 404 -35.47 16.90 0.10
C ASP A 404 -34.48 15.88 0.65
N ILE A 405 -33.97 16.08 1.86
CA ILE A 405 -32.97 15.21 2.47
C ILE A 405 -33.66 14.11 3.28
N VAL A 406 -33.39 12.86 2.91
CA VAL A 406 -33.93 11.66 3.57
C VAL A 406 -33.03 11.17 4.69
N ARG A 407 -31.70 11.26 4.51
CA ARG A 407 -30.71 10.81 5.51
C ARG A 407 -29.52 11.78 5.51
N LYS A 408 -29.06 12.17 6.70
CA LYS A 408 -27.77 12.84 6.95
C LYS A 408 -27.01 12.05 7.97
N TRP A 409 -25.75 11.72 7.70
CA TRP A 409 -24.94 10.96 8.63
C TRP A 409 -23.44 11.22 8.43
N ARG A 410 -22.62 10.57 9.28
CA ARG A 410 -21.16 10.55 9.15
C ARG A 410 -20.65 9.13 9.00
N LEU A 411 -19.55 8.96 8.29
CA LEU A 411 -18.84 7.68 8.29
C LEU A 411 -18.14 7.50 9.65
N GLN A 412 -18.14 6.27 10.15
CA GLN A 412 -17.57 5.92 11.46
C GLN A 412 -16.31 5.06 11.25
N PRO A 413 -15.38 5.04 12.22
CA PRO A 413 -14.19 4.19 12.14
C PRO A 413 -14.54 2.74 11.80
N GLY A 414 -13.82 2.16 10.85
CA GLY A 414 -14.05 0.80 10.37
C GLY A 414 -15.31 0.61 9.53
N LYS A 415 -16.26 1.54 9.45
CA LYS A 415 -17.51 1.39 8.66
C LYS A 415 -17.32 1.82 7.20
N MET A 416 -18.01 1.13 6.30
CA MET A 416 -18.02 1.42 4.86
C MET A 416 -19.38 1.92 4.38
N LEU A 417 -19.38 2.97 3.55
CA LEU A 417 -20.53 3.36 2.73
C LEU A 417 -20.31 2.80 1.32
N LEU A 418 -21.23 1.99 0.81
CA LEU A 418 -21.16 1.45 -0.55
C LEU A 418 -22.47 1.67 -1.28
N ILE A 419 -22.39 2.27 -2.47
CA ILE A 419 -23.52 2.46 -3.39
C ILE A 419 -23.26 1.57 -4.59
N ASP A 420 -24.18 0.66 -4.86
CA ASP A 420 -24.14 -0.21 -6.03
C ASP A 420 -25.13 0.33 -7.07
N LEU A 421 -24.59 0.88 -8.17
CA LEU A 421 -25.39 1.53 -9.21
C LEU A 421 -26.11 0.52 -10.11
N GLU A 422 -25.65 -0.74 -10.13
CA GLU A 422 -26.27 -1.82 -10.90
C GLU A 422 -27.45 -2.40 -10.11
N GLN A 423 -27.31 -2.58 -8.80
CA GLN A 423 -28.41 -2.96 -7.91
C GLN A 423 -29.37 -1.80 -7.61
N GLY A 424 -28.92 -0.56 -7.84
CA GLY A 424 -29.73 0.63 -7.62
C GLY A 424 -30.04 0.92 -6.16
N ARG A 425 -29.10 0.62 -5.24
CA ARG A 425 -29.28 0.78 -3.80
C ARG A 425 -27.97 1.05 -3.04
N ILE A 426 -28.10 1.54 -1.82
CA ILE A 426 -27.02 1.58 -0.84
C ILE A 426 -26.94 0.20 -0.18
N ILE A 427 -25.73 -0.39 -0.12
CA ILE A 427 -25.45 -1.62 0.60
C ILE A 427 -25.02 -1.23 2.02
N GLU A 428 -25.74 -1.67 3.04
CA GLU A 428 -25.42 -1.33 4.43
C GLU A 428 -24.17 -2.11 4.90
N ASP A 429 -23.36 -1.50 5.78
CA ASP A 429 -22.07 -2.05 6.23
C ASP A 429 -22.18 -3.48 6.80
N ASP A 430 -23.21 -3.72 7.62
CA ASP A 430 -23.36 -5.01 8.29
C ASP A 430 -23.83 -6.10 7.31
N GLU A 431 -24.63 -5.76 6.29
CA GLU A 431 -24.98 -6.67 5.19
C GLU A 431 -23.72 -7.03 4.40
N LEU A 432 -23.01 -6.01 3.90
CA LEU A 432 -21.81 -6.16 3.08
C LEU A 432 -20.76 -7.05 3.75
N LYS A 433 -20.46 -6.78 5.02
CA LYS A 433 -19.42 -7.49 5.76
C LYS A 433 -19.86 -8.89 6.17
N SER A 434 -21.15 -9.08 6.46
CA SER A 434 -21.67 -10.43 6.73
C SER A 434 -21.61 -11.29 5.48
N ASP A 435 -21.95 -10.76 4.32
CA ASP A 435 -21.88 -11.49 3.05
C ASP A 435 -20.43 -11.92 2.75
N LEU A 436 -19.47 -11.01 2.90
CA LEU A 436 -18.06 -11.30 2.67
C LEU A 436 -17.47 -12.25 3.71
N ALA A 437 -17.83 -12.10 4.99
CA ALA A 437 -17.38 -12.99 6.06
C ALA A 437 -17.97 -14.40 5.95
N ASN A 438 -19.15 -14.55 5.35
CA ASN A 438 -19.79 -15.85 5.13
C ASN A 438 -19.54 -16.42 3.73
N ALA A 439 -18.85 -15.69 2.84
CA ALA A 439 -18.56 -16.13 1.48
C ALA A 439 -17.71 -17.41 1.43
N GLN A 440 -16.87 -17.62 2.45
CA GLN A 440 -16.04 -18.81 2.62
C GLN A 440 -16.03 -19.26 4.09
N SER A 441 -15.61 -20.50 4.31
CA SER A 441 -15.48 -21.07 5.65
C SER A 441 -14.18 -20.65 6.34
N TYR A 442 -13.94 -19.35 6.53
CA TYR A 442 -12.66 -18.83 7.05
C TYR A 442 -12.28 -19.44 8.40
N ALA A 443 -13.24 -19.60 9.33
CA ALA A 443 -12.98 -20.21 10.63
C ALA A 443 -12.46 -21.66 10.51
N LYS A 444 -12.96 -22.41 9.52
CA LYS A 444 -12.47 -23.77 9.23
C LYS A 444 -11.06 -23.74 8.64
N TRP A 445 -10.78 -22.79 7.74
CA TRP A 445 -9.46 -22.63 7.14
C TRP A 445 -8.42 -22.25 8.21
N LEU A 446 -8.77 -21.34 9.11
CA LEU A 446 -7.96 -20.96 10.27
C LEU A 446 -7.65 -22.17 11.15
N ALA A 447 -8.67 -22.93 11.56
CA ALA A 447 -8.49 -24.11 12.40
C ALA A 447 -7.63 -25.22 11.76
N GLN A 448 -7.49 -25.24 10.42
CA GLN A 448 -6.67 -26.22 9.70
C GLN A 448 -5.23 -25.77 9.47
N ALA A 449 -5.00 -24.45 9.39
CA ALA A 449 -3.73 -23.88 8.96
C ALA A 449 -3.00 -23.10 10.07
N GLN A 450 -3.65 -22.73 11.16
CA GLN A 450 -3.07 -21.86 12.18
C GLN A 450 -2.88 -22.61 13.50
N TYR A 451 -1.68 -22.46 14.05
CA TYR A 451 -1.32 -22.95 15.38
C TYR A 451 -0.92 -21.75 16.21
N LYS A 452 -1.45 -21.65 17.42
CA LYS A 452 -1.01 -20.65 18.38
C LYS A 452 0.07 -21.25 19.25
N LEU A 453 1.18 -20.55 19.43
CA LEU A 453 2.29 -21.05 20.23
C LEU A 453 1.89 -21.28 21.70
N GLU A 454 1.00 -20.46 22.24
CA GLU A 454 0.46 -20.60 23.60
C GLU A 454 -0.31 -21.91 23.82
N ASP A 455 -1.04 -22.37 22.79
CA ASP A 455 -1.87 -23.58 22.84
C ASP A 455 -1.03 -24.87 22.71
N ILE A 456 0.24 -24.74 22.36
CA ILE A 456 1.17 -25.87 22.22
C ILE A 456 1.77 -26.20 23.60
N THR A 457 1.02 -26.99 24.39
CA THR A 457 1.39 -27.38 25.76
C THR A 457 2.15 -28.69 25.86
N ASP A 458 2.06 -29.54 24.83
CA ASP A 458 2.49 -30.95 24.89
C ASP A 458 3.92 -31.19 24.38
N ILE A 459 4.65 -30.14 24.00
CA ILE A 459 6.04 -30.24 23.56
C ILE A 459 6.96 -30.18 24.77
N VAL A 460 7.62 -31.30 25.06
CA VAL A 460 8.82 -31.30 25.92
C VAL A 460 9.96 -30.72 25.08
N PRO A 461 10.49 -29.53 25.39
CA PRO A 461 11.49 -28.90 24.54
C PRO A 461 12.74 -29.77 24.50
N GLU A 462 13.23 -30.06 23.29
CA GLU A 462 14.44 -30.85 23.12
C GLU A 462 15.67 -29.97 23.39
N LEU A 463 16.09 -29.91 24.66
CA LEU A 463 17.20 -29.07 25.12
C LEU A 463 18.56 -29.50 24.51
N ALA A 464 18.65 -30.67 23.88
CA ALA A 464 19.86 -31.18 23.26
C ALA A 464 20.34 -30.35 22.05
N ALA A 465 19.44 -29.58 21.42
CA ALA A 465 19.77 -28.70 20.29
C ALA A 465 20.35 -27.33 20.71
N ILE A 466 20.39 -27.02 22.01
CA ILE A 466 20.95 -25.77 22.54
C ILE A 466 22.46 -25.97 22.76
N PRO A 467 23.34 -25.19 22.11
CA PRO A 467 24.77 -25.25 22.36
C PRO A 467 25.07 -25.07 23.86
N PRO A 468 25.97 -25.87 24.46
CA PRO A 468 26.36 -25.71 25.85
C PRO A 468 27.03 -24.35 26.04
N GLU A 469 26.80 -23.74 27.20
CA GLU A 469 27.42 -22.45 27.52
C GLU A 469 28.91 -22.65 27.83
N GLU A 470 29.79 -22.17 26.93
CA GLU A 470 31.25 -22.26 27.13
C GLU A 470 31.82 -21.14 28.00
N THR A 471 31.09 -20.02 28.11
CA THR A 471 31.52 -18.80 28.80
C THR A 471 30.59 -18.40 29.93
N THR A 472 31.11 -17.70 30.93
CA THR A 472 30.31 -17.16 32.04
C THR A 472 29.34 -16.07 31.55
N LEU A 473 28.31 -15.75 32.36
CA LEU A 473 27.38 -14.67 32.04
C LEU A 473 28.09 -13.31 31.91
N MET A 474 29.07 -13.04 32.78
CA MET A 474 29.82 -11.78 32.76
C MET A 474 30.63 -11.61 31.48
N GLU A 475 31.28 -12.68 31.00
CA GLU A 475 32.04 -12.66 29.74
C GLU A 475 31.11 -12.39 28.54
N ARG A 476 29.93 -13.02 28.51
CA ARG A 476 28.91 -12.76 27.48
C ARG A 476 28.42 -11.33 27.53
N GLN A 477 28.06 -10.84 28.71
CA GLN A 477 27.66 -9.44 28.91
C GLN A 477 28.72 -8.47 28.38
N GLN A 478 30.01 -8.74 28.65
CA GLN A 478 31.11 -7.93 28.11
C GLN A 478 31.20 -8.02 26.58
N ALA A 479 31.08 -9.22 26.00
CA ALA A 479 31.12 -9.43 24.55
C ALA A 479 29.99 -8.67 23.83
N PHE A 480 28.78 -8.66 24.39
CA PHE A 480 27.61 -7.94 23.87
C PHE A 480 27.51 -6.48 24.31
N GLY A 481 28.54 -5.96 24.99
CA GLY A 481 28.66 -4.55 25.35
C GLY A 481 27.69 -4.09 26.44
N TYR A 482 27.26 -4.96 27.35
CA TYR A 482 26.46 -4.58 28.51
C TYR A 482 27.28 -3.73 29.46
N THR A 483 26.63 -2.70 29.99
CA THR A 483 27.19 -1.86 31.04
C THR A 483 26.49 -2.08 32.38
N GLN A 484 27.10 -1.64 33.49
CA GLN A 484 26.43 -1.61 34.78
C GLN A 484 25.18 -0.70 34.77
N GLU A 485 25.17 0.31 33.90
CA GLU A 485 24.02 1.21 33.72
C GLU A 485 22.87 0.46 33.03
N ASP A 486 23.17 -0.31 31.98
CA ASP A 486 22.17 -1.15 31.29
C ASP A 486 21.45 -2.09 32.28
N ILE A 487 22.20 -2.68 33.22
CA ILE A 487 21.63 -3.58 34.23
C ILE A 487 20.81 -2.79 35.26
N SER A 488 21.42 -1.82 35.93
CA SER A 488 20.82 -1.15 37.10
C SER A 488 19.78 -0.08 36.76
N ARG A 489 19.86 0.53 35.56
CA ARG A 489 18.95 1.60 35.13
C ARG A 489 17.88 1.13 34.16
N PHE A 490 18.11 0.03 33.43
CA PHE A 490 17.15 -0.49 32.45
C PHE A 490 16.59 -1.85 32.85
N LEU A 491 17.41 -2.89 32.91
CA LEU A 491 16.91 -4.25 33.10
C LEU A 491 16.27 -4.48 34.47
N GLU A 492 16.88 -4.01 35.55
CA GLU A 492 16.35 -4.19 36.90
C GLU A 492 14.99 -3.47 37.08
N PRO A 493 14.82 -2.18 36.70
CA PRO A 493 13.50 -1.54 36.72
C PRO A 493 12.45 -2.24 35.86
N MET A 494 12.77 -2.61 34.60
CA MET A 494 11.82 -3.33 33.74
C MET A 494 11.36 -4.65 34.37
N ALA A 495 12.27 -5.37 35.03
CA ALA A 495 11.96 -6.65 35.66
C ALA A 495 11.10 -6.50 36.94
N VAL A 496 11.25 -5.40 37.68
CA VAL A 496 10.52 -5.16 38.94
C VAL A 496 9.16 -4.50 38.68
N ASP A 497 9.14 -3.45 37.85
CA ASP A 497 7.97 -2.60 37.66
C ASP A 497 7.12 -3.01 36.43
N GLY A 498 7.71 -3.77 35.50
CA GLY A 498 7.03 -4.18 34.26
C GLY A 498 6.81 -3.03 33.27
N ASP A 499 7.60 -1.97 33.36
CA ASP A 499 7.50 -0.76 32.53
C ASP A 499 8.89 -0.30 32.06
N ASP A 500 8.93 0.46 30.95
CA ASP A 500 10.16 1.06 30.44
C ASP A 500 10.62 2.17 31.40
N PRO A 501 11.87 2.15 31.90
CA PRO A 501 12.36 3.09 32.92
C PRO A 501 12.26 4.56 32.47
N ILE A 502 11.71 5.39 33.35
CA ILE A 502 11.58 6.83 33.09
C ILE A 502 12.85 7.59 33.51
N GLY A 503 13.43 8.32 32.55
CA GLY A 503 14.52 9.29 32.76
C GLY A 503 14.07 10.75 32.70
N SER A 504 15.01 11.68 32.91
CA SER A 504 14.80 13.12 32.70
C SER A 504 16.08 13.79 32.17
N MET A 505 15.98 15.06 31.76
CA MET A 505 17.01 15.82 31.04
C MET A 505 17.22 15.35 29.59
N GLY A 506 17.92 16.16 28.79
CA GLY A 506 18.26 15.81 27.41
C GLY A 506 19.49 14.91 27.32
N THR A 507 19.64 14.21 26.19
CA THR A 507 20.83 13.41 25.89
C THR A 507 22.02 14.33 25.56
N ASP A 508 22.95 14.46 26.50
CA ASP A 508 24.20 15.24 26.34
C ASP A 508 25.41 14.35 25.98
N THR A 509 25.16 13.15 25.48
CA THR A 509 26.21 12.25 24.99
C THR A 509 26.48 12.49 23.50
N PRO A 510 27.71 12.27 23.00
CA PRO A 510 28.00 12.34 21.58
C PRO A 510 27.09 11.39 20.79
N ILE A 511 26.66 11.80 19.59
CA ILE A 511 26.01 10.88 18.65
C ILE A 511 26.94 9.69 18.36
N ALA A 512 26.38 8.52 18.09
CA ALA A 512 27.10 7.25 18.09
C ALA A 512 28.42 7.26 17.29
N VAL A 513 28.39 7.86 16.09
CA VAL A 513 29.56 7.96 15.19
C VAL A 513 30.70 8.83 15.74
N LEU A 514 30.42 9.74 16.66
CA LEU A 514 31.40 10.62 17.32
C LEU A 514 31.79 10.14 18.73
N SER A 515 31.25 9.00 19.16
CA SER A 515 31.55 8.43 20.47
C SER A 515 32.97 7.89 20.52
N ASN A 516 33.69 8.17 21.60
CA ASN A 516 34.98 7.54 21.92
C ASN A 516 34.83 6.15 22.56
N ARG A 517 33.59 5.67 22.74
CA ARG A 517 33.25 4.34 23.24
C ARG A 517 32.60 3.52 22.14
N ALA A 518 32.79 2.20 22.18
CA ALA A 518 32.03 1.27 21.35
C ALA A 518 30.53 1.46 21.61
N ARG A 519 29.76 1.59 20.52
CA ARG A 519 28.31 1.77 20.52
C ARG A 519 27.70 0.64 19.70
N LEU A 520 26.51 0.20 20.09
CA LEU A 520 25.80 -0.84 19.36
C LEU A 520 25.28 -0.29 18.03
N LEU A 521 25.00 -1.19 17.09
CA LEU A 521 24.49 -0.79 15.79
C LEU A 521 23.13 -0.07 15.91
N TYR A 522 22.31 -0.45 16.89
CA TYR A 522 21.03 0.20 17.20
C TYR A 522 21.15 1.71 17.41
N ASP A 523 22.23 2.20 18.02
CA ASP A 523 22.41 3.63 18.33
C ASP A 523 22.51 4.53 17.10
N TYR A 524 22.86 3.95 15.95
CA TYR A 524 22.94 4.64 14.66
C TYR A 524 21.57 4.80 14.00
N PHE A 525 20.56 4.04 14.44
CA PHE A 525 19.19 4.17 14.00
C PHE A 525 18.45 5.14 14.93
N LYS A 526 17.61 5.98 14.35
CA LYS A 526 16.74 6.89 15.10
C LYS A 526 15.30 6.56 14.75
N GLN A 527 14.46 6.51 15.78
CA GLN A 527 13.05 6.23 15.60
C GLN A 527 12.43 7.39 14.82
N ASN A 528 11.72 7.05 13.74
CA ASN A 528 10.88 8.03 13.07
C ASN A 528 9.67 8.31 13.95
N PHE A 529 9.20 9.55 13.94
CA PHE A 529 7.96 9.94 14.59
C PHE A 529 7.14 10.82 13.66
N ALA A 530 5.84 10.80 13.87
CA ALA A 530 4.89 11.58 13.12
C ALA A 530 4.80 13.01 13.67
N GLN A 531 4.86 14.01 12.81
CA GLN A 531 4.70 15.42 13.19
C GLN A 531 3.94 16.18 12.12
N VAL A 532 2.83 16.83 12.49
CA VAL A 532 1.91 17.60 11.63
C VAL A 532 1.15 16.75 10.60
N THR A 533 1.84 15.96 9.78
CA THR A 533 1.27 15.26 8.61
C THR A 533 0.26 14.19 9.01
N ASN A 534 0.61 13.38 10.02
CA ASN A 534 -0.26 12.44 10.70
C ASN A 534 -0.09 12.54 12.24
N PRO A 535 -1.14 12.22 13.02
CA PRO A 535 -1.05 12.19 14.48
C PRO A 535 -0.43 10.87 14.97
N PRO A 536 0.33 10.89 16.09
CA PRO A 536 0.62 9.67 16.83
C PRO A 536 -0.65 9.12 17.49
N ILE A 537 -0.63 7.82 17.82
CA ILE A 537 -1.69 7.12 18.56
C ILE A 537 -1.32 7.10 20.04
N ASP A 538 -2.31 7.15 20.93
CA ASP A 538 -2.10 6.92 22.36
C ASP A 538 -2.08 5.39 22.63
N PRO A 539 -0.91 4.77 22.89
CA PRO A 539 -0.81 3.32 22.99
C PRO A 539 -1.52 2.75 24.23
N ILE A 540 -1.89 3.59 25.21
CA ILE A 540 -2.57 3.17 26.44
C ILE A 540 -4.08 3.36 26.28
N ARG A 541 -4.53 4.54 25.85
CA ARG A 541 -5.96 4.87 25.77
C ARG A 541 -6.63 4.31 24.53
N GLU A 542 -5.86 4.09 23.47
CA GLU A 542 -6.35 3.59 22.18
C GLU A 542 -5.81 2.18 21.89
N GLU A 543 -5.36 1.44 22.92
CA GLU A 543 -4.76 0.09 22.80
C GLU A 543 -5.61 -0.86 21.94
N LEU A 544 -6.94 -0.78 22.02
CA LEU A 544 -7.90 -1.59 21.28
C LEU A 544 -7.74 -1.54 19.75
N VAL A 545 -7.10 -0.50 19.20
CA VAL A 545 -6.86 -0.35 17.75
C VAL A 545 -5.47 -0.82 17.31
N THR A 546 -4.62 -1.18 18.27
CA THR A 546 -3.26 -1.69 18.09
C THR A 546 -3.20 -3.20 18.30
N SER A 547 -2.14 -3.85 17.82
CA SER A 547 -1.91 -5.28 18.02
C SER A 547 -0.43 -5.60 17.79
N LEU A 548 0.12 -6.49 18.63
CA LEU A 548 1.46 -7.06 18.50
C LEU A 548 1.44 -8.50 17.96
N THR A 549 0.25 -9.02 17.64
CA THR A 549 0.08 -10.37 17.11
C THR A 549 0.94 -10.54 15.87
N SER A 550 1.78 -11.58 15.89
CA SER A 550 2.76 -11.84 14.85
C SER A 550 2.58 -13.25 14.31
N MET A 551 2.81 -13.41 13.01
CA MET A 551 2.71 -14.70 12.33
C MET A 551 4.10 -15.11 11.84
N ILE A 552 4.55 -16.27 12.30
CA ILE A 552 5.82 -16.90 11.95
C ILE A 552 5.53 -18.01 10.94
N GLY A 553 6.21 -17.94 9.79
CA GLY A 553 6.14 -18.96 8.74
C GLY A 553 5.86 -18.38 7.35
N PRO A 554 5.49 -19.26 6.40
CA PRO A 554 5.25 -18.87 5.01
C PRO A 554 3.96 -18.04 4.90
N ARG A 555 3.99 -17.06 4.00
CA ARG A 555 2.82 -16.25 3.66
C ARG A 555 2.07 -16.86 2.47
N PRO A 556 0.73 -16.96 2.52
CA PRO A 556 -0.06 -17.50 1.42
C PRO A 556 -0.02 -16.60 0.18
N ASN A 557 -0.38 -17.18 -0.98
CA ASN A 557 -0.49 -16.43 -2.22
C ASN A 557 -1.58 -15.34 -2.10
N LEU A 558 -1.21 -14.07 -2.26
CA LEU A 558 -2.10 -12.92 -2.11
C LEU A 558 -3.33 -12.98 -3.03
N LEU A 559 -3.19 -13.56 -4.22
CA LEU A 559 -4.29 -13.67 -5.19
C LEU A 559 -4.88 -15.09 -5.23
N GLY A 560 -4.41 -15.98 -4.36
CA GLY A 560 -4.97 -17.31 -4.13
C GLY A 560 -6.27 -17.19 -3.32
N ARG A 561 -7.32 -17.89 -3.75
CA ARG A 561 -8.65 -17.86 -3.11
C ARG A 561 -9.00 -19.17 -2.41
N ASP A 562 -7.99 -19.94 -2.03
CA ASP A 562 -8.13 -21.20 -1.30
C ASP A 562 -7.60 -21.09 0.13
N ALA A 563 -7.86 -22.13 0.92
CA ALA A 563 -7.46 -22.19 2.32
C ALA A 563 -5.93 -22.13 2.52
N GLY A 564 -5.15 -22.39 1.47
CA GLY A 564 -3.75 -22.75 1.56
C GLY A 564 -3.54 -24.12 2.19
N THR A 565 -2.41 -24.75 1.90
CA THR A 565 -1.91 -25.94 2.59
C THR A 565 -0.84 -25.61 3.63
N HIS A 566 -0.35 -24.38 3.61
CA HIS A 566 0.75 -23.94 4.45
C HIS A 566 0.26 -23.62 5.86
N LYS A 567 0.88 -24.27 6.85
CA LYS A 567 0.60 -24.00 8.25
C LYS A 567 1.39 -22.78 8.72
N ARG A 568 0.82 -22.01 9.65
CA ARG A 568 1.42 -20.80 10.24
C ARG A 568 1.39 -20.88 11.76
N LEU A 569 2.43 -20.35 12.38
CA LEU A 569 2.55 -20.25 13.82
C LEU A 569 2.25 -18.81 14.24
N GLU A 570 1.19 -18.62 15.00
CA GLU A 570 0.81 -17.34 15.57
C GLU A 570 1.39 -17.19 16.99
N VAL A 571 1.86 -15.98 17.29
CA VAL A 571 2.30 -15.56 18.62
C VAL A 571 1.62 -14.24 18.96
N ASP A 572 1.22 -14.06 20.22
CA ASP A 572 0.49 -12.86 20.65
C ASP A 572 1.37 -11.60 20.64
N GLN A 573 2.69 -11.78 20.77
CA GLN A 573 3.68 -10.73 20.72
C GLN A 573 4.98 -11.22 20.07
N PRO A 574 5.81 -10.32 19.52
CA PRO A 574 7.07 -10.69 18.86
C PRO A 574 8.19 -11.06 19.85
N ILE A 575 7.99 -10.85 21.16
CA ILE A 575 8.97 -11.16 22.21
C ILE A 575 8.73 -12.57 22.73
N LEU A 576 9.71 -13.44 22.57
CA LEU A 576 9.64 -14.86 22.90
C LEU A 576 10.56 -15.17 24.08
N THR A 577 10.07 -16.00 25.00
CA THR A 577 10.93 -16.54 26.07
C THR A 577 11.85 -17.63 25.53
N ASN A 578 12.87 -18.02 26.31
CA ASN A 578 13.71 -19.18 25.98
C ASN A 578 12.86 -20.47 25.83
N GLU A 579 11.79 -20.61 26.62
CA GLU A 579 10.87 -21.74 26.54
C GLU A 579 10.08 -21.71 25.22
N ASP A 580 9.58 -20.54 24.82
CA ASP A 580 8.87 -20.37 23.56
C ASP A 580 9.75 -20.67 22.35
N LEU A 581 11.01 -20.19 22.36
CA LEU A 581 11.95 -20.50 21.30
C LEU A 581 12.31 -21.99 21.26
N ALA A 582 12.46 -22.63 22.41
CA ALA A 582 12.72 -24.06 22.48
C ALA A 582 11.51 -24.87 21.96
N LYS A 583 10.27 -24.43 22.26
CA LYS A 583 9.06 -24.98 21.63
C LYS A 583 9.14 -24.84 20.11
N ILE A 584 9.45 -23.65 19.58
CA ILE A 584 9.59 -23.37 18.13
C ILE A 584 10.57 -24.34 17.46
N ARG A 585 11.73 -24.59 18.08
CA ARG A 585 12.73 -25.55 17.56
C ARG A 585 12.20 -26.99 17.52
N SER A 586 11.35 -27.37 18.47
CA SER A 586 10.79 -28.71 18.59
C SER A 586 9.43 -28.90 17.90
N VAL A 587 8.90 -27.88 17.20
CA VAL A 587 7.58 -27.98 16.52
C VAL A 587 7.57 -29.01 15.39
N GLU A 588 8.73 -29.29 14.77
CA GLU A 588 8.83 -30.22 13.63
C GLU A 588 8.30 -31.62 13.97
N GLU A 589 8.72 -32.17 15.10
CA GLU A 589 8.27 -33.50 15.56
C GLU A 589 6.81 -33.47 16.05
N ALA A 590 6.39 -32.37 16.66
CA ALA A 590 5.08 -32.26 17.29
C ALA A 590 3.92 -32.03 16.30
N LEU A 591 4.18 -31.40 15.16
CA LEU A 591 3.16 -31.00 14.19
C LEU A 591 3.30 -31.68 12.81
N ASP A 592 3.79 -32.92 12.79
CA ASP A 592 3.89 -33.79 11.59
C ASP A 592 4.71 -33.14 10.45
N GLY A 593 5.85 -32.54 10.80
CA GLY A 593 6.76 -31.87 9.84
C GLY A 593 6.21 -30.58 9.23
N ALA A 594 5.10 -30.04 9.75
CA ALA A 594 4.49 -28.83 9.21
C ALA A 594 5.32 -27.55 9.39
N PHE A 595 6.16 -27.53 10.42
CA PHE A 595 7.13 -26.47 10.68
C PHE A 595 8.50 -27.08 10.74
N ARG A 596 9.40 -26.62 9.88
CA ARG A 596 10.78 -27.10 9.81
C ARG A 596 11.69 -25.94 10.14
N CYS A 597 12.40 -26.08 11.24
CA CYS A 597 13.24 -25.01 11.79
C CYS A 597 14.70 -25.23 11.40
N ALA A 598 15.40 -24.17 11.00
CA ALA A 598 16.85 -24.20 10.85
C ALA A 598 17.47 -23.07 11.69
N THR A 599 18.47 -23.42 12.49
CA THR A 599 19.27 -22.41 13.20
C THR A 599 20.45 -22.02 12.32
N ILE A 600 20.54 -20.73 11.98
CA ILE A 600 21.65 -20.14 11.24
C ILE A 600 22.55 -19.45 12.27
N ASP A 601 23.79 -19.91 12.37
CA ASP A 601 24.80 -19.30 13.21
C ASP A 601 25.17 -17.92 12.67
N ILE A 602 25.05 -16.88 13.51
CA ILE A 602 25.43 -15.51 13.19
C ILE A 602 26.73 -15.10 13.89
N THR A 603 27.63 -16.05 14.13
CA THR A 603 29.00 -15.80 14.63
C THR A 603 30.05 -16.03 13.54
N TRP A 604 31.24 -15.44 13.69
CA TRP A 604 32.39 -15.66 12.80
C TRP A 604 33.68 -15.94 13.55
N ASP A 605 34.68 -16.48 12.87
CA ASP A 605 35.96 -16.88 13.47
C ASP A 605 36.78 -15.66 13.93
N ALA A 606 37.11 -15.61 15.22
CA ALA A 606 37.91 -14.56 15.82
C ALA A 606 39.31 -14.45 15.20
N ALA A 607 39.88 -15.56 14.72
CA ALA A 607 41.21 -15.55 14.10
C ALA A 607 41.25 -14.79 12.77
N SER A 608 40.11 -14.63 12.10
CA SER A 608 39.97 -13.86 10.85
C SER A 608 39.87 -12.35 11.07
N GLY A 609 39.75 -11.89 12.33
CA GLY A 609 39.60 -10.48 12.68
C GLY A 609 38.36 -9.84 12.05
N THR A 610 38.42 -8.53 11.81
CA THR A 610 37.31 -7.77 11.19
C THR A 610 37.12 -8.09 9.71
N ASP A 611 38.19 -8.49 9.02
CA ASP A 611 38.17 -8.77 7.58
C ASP A 611 37.31 -10.01 7.25
N GLY A 612 37.13 -10.92 8.22
CA GLY A 612 36.25 -12.09 8.08
C GLY A 612 34.75 -11.78 8.07
N LEU A 613 34.32 -10.61 8.55
CA LEU A 613 32.90 -10.27 8.67
C LEU A 613 32.18 -10.25 7.31
N GLU A 614 32.82 -9.72 6.27
CA GLU A 614 32.20 -9.65 4.93
C GLU A 614 31.92 -11.05 4.37
N LEU A 615 32.85 -11.98 4.56
CA LEU A 615 32.68 -13.37 4.13
C LEU A 615 31.60 -14.06 4.97
N ALA A 616 31.62 -13.88 6.29
CA ALA A 616 30.61 -14.45 7.19
C ALA A 616 29.19 -14.02 6.84
N ILE A 617 28.98 -12.75 6.47
CA ILE A 617 27.67 -12.26 5.99
C ILE A 617 27.23 -13.02 4.74
N LYS A 618 28.13 -13.23 3.77
CA LYS A 618 27.83 -13.98 2.53
C LYS A 618 27.50 -15.44 2.83
N GLU A 619 28.27 -16.09 3.69
CA GLU A 619 28.07 -17.48 4.10
C GLU A 619 26.73 -17.65 4.84
N MET A 620 26.41 -16.75 5.78
CA MET A 620 25.12 -16.73 6.48
C MET A 620 23.95 -16.56 5.49
N CYS A 621 24.04 -15.61 4.55
CA CYS A 621 23.01 -15.42 3.53
C CYS A 621 22.85 -16.65 2.62
N TRP A 622 23.95 -17.35 2.31
CA TRP A 622 23.90 -18.61 1.56
C TRP A 622 23.25 -19.71 2.40
N ALA A 623 23.69 -19.92 3.65
CA ALA A 623 23.09 -20.91 4.55
C ALA A 623 21.58 -20.71 4.73
N ALA A 624 21.13 -19.46 4.89
CA ALA A 624 19.72 -19.12 4.91
C ALA A 624 19.00 -19.47 3.59
N THR A 625 19.64 -19.27 2.44
CA THR A 625 19.09 -19.65 1.13
C THR A 625 18.93 -21.17 1.01
N GLU A 626 19.98 -21.94 1.34
CA GLU A 626 19.93 -23.41 1.30
C GLU A 626 18.87 -23.96 2.25
N ALA A 627 18.77 -23.41 3.47
CA ALA A 627 17.76 -23.82 4.42
C ALA A 627 16.35 -23.65 3.86
N VAL A 628 16.04 -22.48 3.26
CA VAL A 628 14.71 -22.26 2.65
C VAL A 628 14.47 -23.20 1.46
N LEU A 629 15.49 -23.44 0.62
CA LEU A 629 15.39 -24.39 -0.50
C LEU A 629 15.23 -25.85 -0.05
N GLN A 630 15.60 -26.16 1.19
CA GLN A 630 15.36 -27.45 1.86
C GLN A 630 14.04 -27.48 2.64
N ASP A 631 13.13 -26.54 2.36
CA ASP A 631 11.81 -26.38 2.97
C ASP A 631 11.82 -26.01 4.47
N HIS A 632 12.90 -25.40 4.97
CA HIS A 632 12.88 -24.80 6.32
C HIS A 632 12.09 -23.49 6.31
N ASN A 633 10.89 -23.56 6.90
CA ASN A 633 9.91 -22.48 6.90
C ASN A 633 9.97 -21.58 8.14
N ILE A 634 10.91 -21.86 9.05
CA ILE A 634 11.32 -20.96 10.14
C ILE A 634 12.86 -20.96 10.19
N LEU A 635 13.48 -19.77 10.10
CA LEU A 635 14.91 -19.59 10.33
C LEU A 635 15.13 -18.89 11.66
N VAL A 636 15.95 -19.50 12.53
CA VAL A 636 16.41 -18.90 13.79
C VAL A 636 17.82 -18.36 13.57
N LEU A 637 17.99 -17.06 13.55
CA LEU A 637 19.30 -16.41 13.52
C LEU A 637 19.84 -16.36 14.95
N SER A 638 20.95 -17.04 15.24
CA SER A 638 21.43 -17.24 16.62
C SER A 638 22.89 -16.87 16.82
N ASP A 639 23.16 -16.01 17.80
CA ASP A 639 24.53 -15.69 18.27
C ASP A 639 24.96 -16.53 19.48
N ARG A 640 24.18 -17.57 19.84
CA ARG A 640 24.41 -18.41 21.03
C ARG A 640 25.74 -19.17 20.98
N ALA A 641 26.32 -19.37 19.80
CA ALA A 641 27.62 -20.01 19.62
C ALA A 641 28.83 -19.10 19.95
N GLN A 642 28.58 -17.89 20.49
CA GLN A 642 29.63 -16.97 20.89
C GLN A 642 30.60 -17.60 21.90
N SER A 643 31.89 -17.44 21.66
CA SER A 643 32.97 -17.92 22.53
C SER A 643 34.24 -17.08 22.32
N GLU A 644 35.35 -17.47 22.93
CA GLU A 644 36.66 -16.83 22.69
C GLU A 644 37.09 -16.93 21.20
N ALA A 645 36.69 -18.01 20.52
CA ALA A 645 37.01 -18.25 19.11
C ALA A 645 35.92 -17.76 18.13
N ARG A 646 34.74 -17.38 18.64
CA ARG A 646 33.56 -17.04 17.82
C ARG A 646 33.01 -15.67 18.21
N VAL A 647 33.16 -14.69 17.32
CA VAL A 647 32.69 -13.32 17.53
C VAL A 647 31.23 -13.21 17.06
N PRO A 648 30.31 -12.64 17.85
CA PRO A 648 28.91 -12.50 17.47
C PRO A 648 28.72 -11.34 16.48
N MET A 649 28.04 -11.58 15.36
CA MET A 649 27.62 -10.54 14.43
C MET A 649 26.58 -9.65 15.10
N PRO A 650 26.62 -8.32 14.89
CA PRO A 650 25.54 -7.46 15.34
C PRO A 650 24.20 -8.00 14.85
N ALA A 651 23.29 -8.32 15.76
CA ALA A 651 22.10 -9.09 15.42
C ALA A 651 21.23 -8.37 14.38
N LEU A 652 21.17 -7.03 14.46
CA LEU A 652 20.50 -6.19 13.47
C LEU A 652 21.11 -6.33 12.06
N LEU A 653 22.44 -6.37 11.96
CA LEU A 653 23.11 -6.52 10.67
C LEU A 653 22.80 -7.90 10.06
N ALA A 654 22.85 -8.95 10.87
CA ALA A 654 22.53 -10.31 10.46
C ALA A 654 21.08 -10.41 9.93
N THR A 655 20.11 -9.93 10.72
CA THR A 655 18.69 -9.91 10.38
C THR A 655 18.42 -9.15 9.08
N ALA A 656 18.93 -7.92 8.96
CA ALA A 656 18.73 -7.09 7.78
C ALA A 656 19.36 -7.72 6.53
N ALA A 657 20.56 -8.29 6.65
CA ALA A 657 21.26 -8.94 5.56
C ALA A 657 20.48 -10.16 5.05
N VAL A 658 20.05 -11.06 5.94
CA VAL A 658 19.24 -12.24 5.59
C VAL A 658 17.90 -11.83 5.00
N HIS A 659 17.15 -10.91 5.65
CA HIS A 659 15.85 -10.45 5.14
C HIS A 659 15.97 -9.92 3.71
N HIS A 660 16.85 -8.92 3.49
CA HIS A 660 16.97 -8.31 2.17
C HIS A 660 17.56 -9.25 1.12
N HIS A 661 18.44 -10.18 1.50
CA HIS A 661 18.94 -11.22 0.60
C HIS A 661 17.82 -12.15 0.15
N LEU A 662 17.02 -12.69 1.07
CA LEU A 662 15.88 -13.55 0.75
C LEU A 662 14.82 -12.82 -0.08
N VAL A 663 14.61 -11.51 0.13
CA VAL A 663 13.72 -10.69 -0.72
C VAL A 663 14.25 -10.63 -2.15
N ARG A 664 15.56 -10.38 -2.35
CA ARG A 664 16.18 -10.34 -3.69
C ARG A 664 16.14 -11.71 -4.39
N GLN A 665 16.28 -12.79 -3.63
CA GLN A 665 16.12 -14.17 -4.14
C GLN A 665 14.65 -14.57 -4.32
N GLY A 666 13.69 -13.76 -3.85
CA GLY A 666 12.26 -14.07 -3.88
C GLY A 666 11.85 -15.27 -3.03
N LEU A 667 12.61 -15.54 -1.96
CA LEU A 667 12.39 -16.62 -1.01
C LEU A 667 11.78 -16.11 0.32
N ARG A 668 11.75 -14.79 0.55
CA ARG A 668 11.32 -14.21 1.85
C ARG A 668 9.89 -14.59 2.26
N MET A 669 8.98 -14.83 1.31
CA MET A 669 7.60 -15.22 1.62
C MET A 669 7.46 -16.68 2.07
N GLN A 670 8.50 -17.50 1.94
CA GLN A 670 8.44 -18.94 2.23
C GLN A 670 8.88 -19.29 3.65
N THR A 671 9.42 -18.31 4.41
CA THR A 671 9.98 -18.57 5.73
C THR A 671 9.74 -17.41 6.71
N GLY A 672 9.59 -17.72 7.99
CA GLY A 672 9.64 -16.75 9.09
C GLY A 672 11.08 -16.54 9.59
N LEU A 673 11.40 -15.35 10.09
CA LEU A 673 12.68 -15.07 10.75
C LEU A 673 12.44 -14.90 12.25
N VAL A 674 13.22 -15.59 13.07
CA VAL A 674 13.27 -15.44 14.53
C VAL A 674 14.71 -15.13 14.91
N VAL A 675 14.92 -14.18 15.81
CA VAL A 675 16.26 -13.75 16.23
C VAL A 675 16.48 -14.17 17.67
N GLU A 676 17.47 -15.03 17.90
CA GLU A 676 17.99 -15.38 19.20
C GLU A 676 19.30 -14.61 19.41
N THR A 677 19.25 -13.56 20.25
CA THR A 677 20.42 -12.70 20.44
C THR A 677 20.70 -12.39 21.90
N GLY A 678 21.98 -12.38 22.25
CA GLY A 678 22.48 -11.82 23.50
C GLY A 678 22.63 -10.30 23.50
N GLU A 679 22.41 -9.59 22.38
CA GLU A 679 22.65 -8.14 22.25
C GLU A 679 21.43 -7.28 22.63
N ALA A 680 20.22 -7.73 22.26
CA ALA A 680 18.98 -6.97 22.44
C ALA A 680 18.53 -6.93 23.90
N ARG A 681 18.21 -5.73 24.39
CA ARG A 681 17.88 -5.50 25.82
C ARG A 681 17.03 -4.26 26.09
N GLU A 682 17.01 -3.29 25.19
CA GLU A 682 16.15 -2.10 25.26
C GLU A 682 15.00 -2.24 24.26
N VAL A 683 13.85 -1.60 24.55
CA VAL A 683 12.68 -1.57 23.64
C VAL A 683 13.09 -1.18 22.23
N HIS A 684 13.98 -0.19 22.08
CA HIS A 684 14.48 0.25 20.78
C HIS A 684 15.15 -0.87 19.97
N HIS A 685 15.91 -1.77 20.61
CA HIS A 685 16.61 -2.86 19.94
C HIS A 685 15.61 -3.80 19.27
N PHE A 686 14.53 -4.16 19.97
CA PHE A 686 13.45 -4.99 19.44
C PHE A 686 12.70 -4.29 18.30
N CYS A 687 12.40 -2.98 18.42
CA CYS A 687 11.76 -2.22 17.35
C CYS A 687 12.58 -2.22 16.06
N VAL A 688 13.90 -2.04 16.15
CA VAL A 688 14.77 -2.02 14.97
C VAL A 688 14.94 -3.41 14.38
N LEU A 689 15.06 -4.47 15.21
CA LEU A 689 15.07 -5.85 14.72
C LEU A 689 13.80 -6.17 13.92
N ALA A 690 12.63 -5.90 14.49
CA ALA A 690 11.35 -6.12 13.82
C ALA A 690 11.17 -5.26 12.55
N GLY A 691 11.69 -4.03 12.57
CA GLY A 691 11.59 -3.10 11.43
C GLY A 691 12.46 -3.47 10.21
N TYR A 692 13.50 -4.29 10.41
CA TYR A 692 14.49 -4.65 9.38
C TYR A 692 14.48 -6.13 8.99
N GLY A 693 13.54 -6.94 9.47
CA GLY A 693 13.45 -8.34 9.02
C GLY A 693 12.20 -9.11 9.34
#